data_AF-A0A7X6ZHI0-F1
#
_entry.id   AF-A0A7X6ZHI0-F1
#
_cell.length_a   1.000
_cell.length_b   1.000
_cell.length_c   1.000
_cell.angle_alpha   90.00
_cell.angle_beta   90.00
_cell.angle_gamma   90.00
#
_symmetry.space_group_name_H-M   'P 1'
#
loop_
_entity.id
_entity.type
_entity.pdbx_description
1 polymer ?
#
loop_
_entity_poly.entity_id
_entity_poly.type
_entity_poly.pdbx_seq_one_letter_code
_entity_poly.pdbx_strand_id
1 'polypeptide(L)'
;MTVKTSFLFRSILVSIFILYTSAIFAEVEPVTAKLAEFVQVLKNPDAKKQEQVQAFAQLTSRATWTSCQASTNTAALEASLLEVKSLAESKKVTVALDDVLNGLAEFYKKVGEREKEEAVYREIAALPEAKGQNMKRALAFLSNRVSGAKWNVWSAQHTARYIDLKPEPFLAEMKKEYEQLLKKRKELESDNIVFLLEYANYQISTAGKVDDGLAVYENLLTNEKLTNQQCGEVYYGLVNAALMKGDESKARALLKEFKEKNLSTAGRRGHANYVSFLLSASKIIDGDSVLDNLELPLYSGAKIYPHPQKVVYTEKFVNLKSVKLELGQGITLDSPGFRYILPKLKRMGVVIDPKGEFTLRVNSVSMPMAPEKPEGYALTVNENGASISGYDKQGTVWGLVSFLQLIDNEDGPKVRVCEVRDWPVMPVRGFYNTAVSPLIPEMAIYAKMNLVIMQSGSALSGGLGLTPLVDKKMSAMTTLLRDFGFQVMYGAFNYTMYPKYPLSSERTFELHKEVFGKVGAMGAGIYFPYDDGRYPLHPQDVEINEIGANQDAKYLTKLYQTIKAEHPTFSMIFCPPFYWGPDAPASYPEDRVNYLKSLGEHLDPEILVFWTGPRVKGYEVTADKVEWFANLIGRKPVYGQNGWGPHNLIHYTADPIHGWVDWHYPGFQQDVYAYLSNSNIGMQAPVLATIGDWQWNERDFDAERSTRATVAVYYGKDMYDIMRPAVEALSKIDKYRYGSITHEAVGEIPMLEEIEKIAQDSLAKAKAYNEEALNRLPCYFEQAVGFATKALNSARTAPDFYQRYKSQIEEVRLQAVADLGYDPERGDILKHAVNLQGGQAPMVYGFQSPARFGMPFRGKDFIANKVSCSFECDPFPPSGSYTLYLSGQYETIKGEPEFQIRIVLNGEEVYLGPCNLVVSDWKVASFELPFEKLKRGNSLVIESATPGSTQSGPPWLFVNYIMLRP
;
A
#
# COMPACT_ATOMS: atom_id res chain seq x y z
N MET A 1 -50.59 -17.46 -32.87
CA MET A 1 -49.78 -16.47 -33.62
C MET A 1 -48.45 -16.31 -32.89
N THR A 2 -47.46 -17.20 -32.87
CA THR A 2 -46.92 -18.16 -33.85
C THR A 2 -46.59 -17.56 -35.21
N VAL A 3 -45.26 -17.47 -35.45
CA VAL A 3 -44.60 -17.46 -36.76
C VAL A 3 -44.86 -16.22 -37.63
N LYS A 4 -44.22 -15.09 -37.32
CA LYS A 4 -43.90 -14.05 -38.34
C LYS A 4 -42.85 -13.00 -37.96
N THR A 5 -42.43 -12.89 -36.70
CA THR A 5 -41.37 -11.95 -36.28
C THR A 5 -39.96 -12.54 -36.27
N SER A 6 -39.78 -13.86 -36.35
CA SER A 6 -38.44 -14.49 -36.37
C SER A 6 -37.76 -14.48 -37.75
N PHE A 7 -38.49 -14.18 -38.82
CA PHE A 7 -37.94 -14.17 -40.18
C PHE A 7 -37.28 -12.82 -40.56
N LEU A 8 -37.77 -11.70 -40.02
CA LEU A 8 -37.19 -10.38 -40.32
C LEU A 8 -35.85 -10.14 -39.58
N PHE A 9 -35.69 -10.70 -38.37
CA PHE A 9 -34.44 -10.59 -37.62
C PHE A 9 -33.32 -11.52 -38.14
N ARG A 10 -33.68 -12.69 -38.69
CA ARG A 10 -32.69 -13.58 -39.34
C ARG A 10 -32.16 -13.02 -40.66
N SER A 11 -32.98 -12.30 -41.43
CA SER A 11 -32.52 -11.68 -42.69
C SER A 11 -31.62 -10.46 -42.48
N ILE A 12 -31.77 -9.73 -41.37
CA ILE A 12 -30.88 -8.60 -41.03
C ILE A 12 -29.55 -9.10 -40.45
N LEU A 13 -29.56 -10.15 -39.63
CA LEU A 13 -28.33 -10.76 -39.09
C LEU A 13 -27.54 -11.51 -40.16
N VAL A 14 -28.19 -12.18 -41.13
CA VAL A 14 -27.48 -12.82 -42.25
C VAL A 14 -26.95 -11.79 -43.25
N SER A 15 -27.60 -10.64 -43.42
CA SER A 15 -27.06 -9.54 -44.24
C SER A 15 -25.87 -8.84 -43.57
N ILE A 16 -25.87 -8.71 -42.24
CA ILE A 16 -24.73 -8.17 -41.48
C ILE A 16 -23.58 -9.20 -41.41
N PHE A 17 -23.89 -10.50 -41.35
CA PHE A 17 -22.86 -11.56 -41.35
C PHE A 17 -22.25 -11.76 -42.74
N ILE A 18 -23.04 -11.69 -43.82
CA ILE A 18 -22.52 -11.76 -45.19
C ILE A 18 -21.71 -10.50 -45.53
N LEU A 19 -22.11 -9.30 -45.09
CA LEU A 19 -21.26 -8.10 -45.22
C LEU A 19 -19.96 -8.18 -44.39
N TYR A 20 -19.92 -8.97 -43.32
CA TYR A 20 -18.70 -9.20 -42.53
C TYR A 20 -17.80 -10.31 -43.09
N THR A 21 -18.36 -11.32 -43.77
CA THR A 21 -17.55 -12.42 -44.36
C THR A 21 -17.22 -12.25 -45.84
N SER A 22 -17.90 -11.37 -46.60
CA SER A 22 -17.49 -11.02 -47.98
C SER A 22 -16.55 -9.80 -48.05
N ALA A 23 -16.13 -9.25 -46.91
CA ALA A 23 -15.08 -8.23 -46.83
C ALA A 23 -13.67 -8.82 -46.55
N ILE A 24 -13.52 -10.15 -46.58
CA ILE A 24 -12.25 -10.85 -46.29
C ILE A 24 -11.50 -11.27 -47.57
N PHE A 25 -12.00 -10.94 -48.77
CA PHE A 25 -11.25 -11.09 -50.02
C PHE A 25 -11.34 -9.87 -50.93
N ALA A 26 -11.38 -8.67 -50.35
CA ALA A 26 -10.72 -7.54 -51.02
C ALA A 26 -9.24 -7.67 -50.66
N GLU A 27 -8.35 -7.71 -51.65
CA GLU A 27 -6.92 -7.55 -51.41
C GLU A 27 -6.75 -6.34 -50.50
N VAL A 28 -6.33 -6.58 -49.25
CA VAL A 28 -5.99 -5.49 -48.34
C VAL A 28 -4.80 -4.83 -48.99
N GLU A 29 -5.07 -3.70 -49.66
CA GLU A 29 -4.07 -2.91 -50.34
C GLU A 29 -2.84 -2.79 -49.42
N PRO A 30 -1.64 -3.20 -49.90
CA PRO A 30 -0.46 -3.26 -49.06
C PRO A 30 -0.28 -1.93 -48.35
N VAL A 31 -0.04 -1.96 -47.03
CA VAL A 31 0.12 -0.74 -46.24
C VAL A 31 1.17 0.19 -46.88
N THR A 32 2.21 -0.38 -47.50
CA THR A 32 3.22 0.34 -48.28
C THR A 32 2.67 1.09 -49.50
N ALA A 33 1.66 0.56 -50.21
CA ALA A 33 0.99 1.23 -51.32
C ALA A 33 0.18 2.44 -50.83
N LYS A 34 -0.54 2.31 -49.70
CA LYS A 34 -1.25 3.43 -49.07
C LYS A 34 -0.31 4.52 -48.56
N LEU A 35 0.83 4.15 -47.97
CA LEU A 35 1.85 5.12 -47.60
C LEU A 35 2.37 5.89 -48.82
N ALA A 36 2.64 5.18 -49.92
CA ALA A 36 3.06 5.80 -51.17
C ALA A 36 1.98 6.72 -51.74
N GLU A 37 0.70 6.35 -51.67
CA GLU A 37 -0.43 7.19 -52.09
C GLU A 37 -0.48 8.51 -51.31
N PHE A 38 -0.37 8.47 -49.97
CA PHE A 38 -0.33 9.68 -49.15
C PHE A 38 0.86 10.58 -49.53
N VAL A 39 2.04 10.00 -49.75
CA VAL A 39 3.23 10.76 -50.18
C VAL A 39 3.05 11.33 -51.58
N GLN A 40 2.37 10.65 -52.50
CA GLN A 40 2.08 11.16 -53.85
C GLN A 40 1.12 12.36 -53.81
N VAL A 41 0.07 12.30 -52.99
CA VAL A 41 -0.83 13.45 -52.76
C VAL A 41 -0.04 14.64 -52.21
N LEU A 42 0.92 14.41 -51.31
CA LEU A 42 1.79 15.44 -50.77
C LEU A 42 2.75 16.02 -51.81
N LYS A 43 3.29 15.20 -52.72
CA LYS A 43 4.20 15.63 -53.80
C LYS A 43 3.51 16.41 -54.92
N ASN A 44 2.20 16.28 -55.08
CA ASN A 44 1.48 16.89 -56.19
C ASN A 44 1.43 18.43 -56.03
N PRO A 45 2.09 19.21 -56.92
CA PRO A 45 2.11 20.66 -56.83
C PRO A 45 0.74 21.30 -57.10
N ASP A 46 -0.17 20.57 -57.76
CA ASP A 46 -1.52 21.03 -58.09
C ASP A 46 -2.56 20.66 -57.02
N ALA A 47 -2.19 19.84 -56.02
CA ALA A 47 -3.08 19.46 -54.93
C ALA A 47 -3.44 20.68 -54.07
N LYS A 48 -4.72 20.77 -53.67
CA LYS A 48 -5.15 21.85 -52.78
C LYS A 48 -4.45 21.69 -51.43
N LYS A 49 -4.12 22.81 -50.78
CA LYS A 49 -3.54 22.82 -49.42
C LYS A 49 -4.28 21.89 -48.44
N GLN A 50 -5.61 21.85 -48.51
CA GLN A 50 -6.45 21.01 -47.65
C GLN A 50 -6.27 19.51 -47.91
N GLU A 51 -6.02 19.10 -49.16
CA GLU A 51 -5.77 17.71 -49.55
C GLU A 51 -4.41 17.25 -49.04
N GLN A 52 -3.37 18.09 -49.16
CA GLN A 52 -2.05 17.81 -48.61
C GLN A 52 -2.08 17.70 -47.06
N VAL A 53 -2.77 18.62 -46.38
CA VAL A 53 -2.94 18.55 -44.92
C VAL A 53 -3.68 17.28 -44.49
N GLN A 54 -4.72 16.88 -45.22
CA GLN A 54 -5.47 15.66 -44.93
C GLN A 54 -4.64 14.39 -45.16
N ALA A 55 -3.86 14.34 -46.24
CA ALA A 55 -2.96 13.22 -46.52
C ALA A 55 -1.89 13.07 -45.44
N PHE A 56 -1.30 14.18 -44.96
CA PHE A 56 -0.35 14.14 -43.85
C PHE A 56 -0.99 13.72 -42.52
N ALA A 57 -2.21 14.18 -42.23
CA ALA A 57 -2.96 13.75 -41.05
C ALA A 57 -3.30 12.25 -41.08
N GLN A 58 -3.59 11.70 -42.26
CA GLN A 58 -3.80 10.26 -42.45
C GLN A 58 -2.48 9.48 -42.29
N LEU A 59 -1.38 9.97 -42.87
CA LEU A 59 -0.04 9.38 -42.74
C LEU A 59 0.38 9.24 -41.27
N THR A 60 0.10 10.24 -40.44
CA THR A 60 0.45 10.27 -39.01
C THR A 60 -0.63 9.68 -38.08
N SER A 61 -1.72 9.15 -38.64
CA SER A 61 -2.87 8.69 -37.87
C SER A 61 -2.61 7.41 -37.05
N ARG A 62 -3.44 7.19 -36.02
CA ARG A 62 -3.43 5.94 -35.24
C ARG A 62 -3.74 4.72 -36.10
N ALA A 63 -4.60 4.86 -37.12
CA ALA A 63 -4.97 3.78 -38.02
C ALA A 63 -3.78 3.32 -38.87
N THR A 64 -3.04 4.27 -39.45
CA THR A 64 -1.83 4.00 -40.22
C THR A 64 -0.76 3.35 -39.37
N TRP A 65 -0.51 3.89 -38.16
CA TRP A 65 0.42 3.27 -37.21
C TRP A 65 0.05 1.81 -36.90
N THR A 66 -1.21 1.54 -36.56
CA THR A 66 -1.66 0.19 -36.20
C THR A 66 -1.49 -0.78 -37.37
N SER A 67 -1.75 -0.32 -38.59
CA SER A 67 -1.60 -1.11 -39.82
C SER A 67 -0.12 -1.41 -40.12
N CYS A 68 0.77 -0.42 -39.97
CA CYS A 68 2.21 -0.61 -40.13
C CYS A 68 2.79 -1.56 -39.07
N GLN A 69 2.35 -1.43 -37.82
CA GLN A 69 2.77 -2.30 -36.72
C GLN A 69 2.34 -3.75 -36.94
N ALA A 70 1.07 -3.98 -37.32
CA ALA A 70 0.54 -5.30 -37.60
C ALA A 70 1.23 -5.99 -38.78
N SER A 71 1.79 -5.22 -39.71
CA SER A 71 2.46 -5.71 -40.92
C SER A 71 3.99 -5.63 -40.86
N THR A 72 4.59 -5.32 -39.70
CA THR A 72 6.05 -5.13 -39.53
C THR A 72 6.70 -4.09 -40.46
N ASN A 73 5.92 -3.14 -40.96
CA ASN A 73 6.33 -2.12 -41.96
C ASN A 73 6.64 -0.75 -41.33
N THR A 74 7.11 -0.71 -40.09
CA THR A 74 7.45 0.57 -39.42
C THR A 74 8.57 1.33 -40.12
N ALA A 75 9.52 0.63 -40.75
CA ALA A 75 10.57 1.23 -41.56
C ALA A 75 10.05 1.96 -42.80
N ALA A 76 9.00 1.45 -43.44
CA ALA A 76 8.37 2.11 -44.60
C ALA A 76 7.65 3.40 -44.19
N LEU A 77 7.07 3.44 -43.00
CA LEU A 77 6.48 4.64 -42.43
C LEU A 77 7.55 5.69 -42.06
N GLU A 78 8.67 5.26 -41.45
CA GLU A 78 9.83 6.14 -41.19
C GLU A 78 10.34 6.77 -42.48
N ALA A 79 10.58 5.96 -43.51
CA ALA A 79 11.03 6.44 -44.82
C ALA A 79 10.05 7.45 -45.44
N SER A 80 8.74 7.17 -45.35
CA SER A 80 7.70 8.08 -45.86
C SER A 80 7.70 9.42 -45.11
N LEU A 81 7.85 9.40 -43.78
CA LEU A 81 7.92 10.63 -42.97
C LEU A 81 9.20 11.43 -43.25
N LEU A 82 10.34 10.76 -43.42
CA LEU A 82 11.62 11.39 -43.79
C LEU A 82 11.56 12.00 -45.20
N GLU A 83 10.88 11.34 -46.14
CA GLU A 83 10.66 11.89 -47.47
C GLU A 83 9.80 13.17 -47.41
N VAL A 84 8.69 13.14 -46.65
CA VAL A 84 7.85 14.33 -46.45
C VAL A 84 8.63 15.45 -45.75
N LYS A 85 9.53 15.12 -44.81
CA LYS A 85 10.43 16.09 -44.16
C LYS A 85 11.28 16.82 -45.20
N SER A 86 11.95 16.07 -46.10
CA SER A 86 12.77 16.66 -47.16
C SER A 86 11.99 17.57 -48.11
N LEU A 87 10.75 17.19 -48.43
CA LEU A 87 9.88 18.03 -49.25
C LEU A 87 9.46 19.31 -48.52
N ALA A 88 9.17 19.23 -47.22
CA ALA A 88 8.84 20.40 -46.40
C ALA A 88 10.02 21.36 -46.24
N GLU A 89 11.24 20.86 -46.00
CA GLU A 89 12.48 21.65 -45.97
C GLU A 89 12.70 22.41 -47.29
N SER A 90 12.42 21.75 -48.41
CA SER A 90 12.52 22.32 -49.75
C SER A 90 11.34 23.21 -50.14
N LYS A 91 10.36 23.42 -49.25
CA LYS A 91 9.10 24.13 -49.50
C LYS A 91 8.30 23.58 -50.69
N LYS A 92 8.41 22.28 -50.95
CA LYS A 92 7.72 21.55 -52.02
C LYS A 92 6.37 20.97 -51.57
N VAL A 93 6.04 21.06 -50.29
CA VAL A 93 4.70 20.79 -49.75
C VAL A 93 4.19 21.99 -48.96
N THR A 94 2.87 22.07 -48.80
CA THR A 94 2.21 23.13 -48.02
C THR A 94 2.07 22.80 -46.53
N VAL A 95 2.38 21.56 -46.12
CA VAL A 95 2.45 21.14 -44.71
C VAL A 95 3.66 21.81 -44.06
N ALA A 96 3.47 22.39 -42.88
CA ALA A 96 4.54 23.09 -42.17
C ALA A 96 5.63 22.11 -41.71
N LEU A 97 6.90 22.52 -41.80
CA LEU A 97 8.04 21.66 -41.43
C LEU A 97 7.96 21.19 -39.97
N ASP A 98 7.52 22.04 -39.05
CA ASP A 98 7.37 21.70 -37.64
C ASP A 98 6.26 20.66 -37.38
N ASP A 99 5.19 20.64 -38.19
CA ASP A 99 4.17 19.60 -38.14
C ASP A 99 4.73 18.24 -38.60
N VAL A 100 5.56 18.24 -39.66
CA VAL A 100 6.24 17.04 -40.16
C VAL A 100 7.22 16.49 -39.13
N LEU A 101 8.05 17.36 -38.55
CA LEU A 101 8.96 17.01 -37.47
C LEU A 101 8.21 16.46 -36.25
N ASN A 102 7.10 17.08 -35.84
CA ASN A 102 6.31 16.56 -34.72
C ASN A 102 5.73 15.15 -35.03
N GLY A 103 5.31 14.91 -36.28
CA GLY A 103 4.90 13.57 -36.74
C GLY A 103 6.03 12.54 -36.62
N LEU A 104 7.26 12.92 -36.98
CA LEU A 104 8.45 12.09 -36.87
C LEU A 104 8.85 11.82 -35.41
N ALA A 105 8.75 12.83 -34.53
CA ALA A 105 9.00 12.67 -33.09
C ALA A 105 8.00 11.70 -32.45
N GLU A 106 6.69 11.83 -32.74
CA GLU A 106 5.66 10.89 -32.26
C GLU A 106 5.85 9.47 -32.83
N PHE A 107 6.42 9.34 -34.04
CA PHE A 107 6.83 8.04 -34.57
C PHE A 107 7.98 7.45 -33.74
N TYR A 108 9.07 8.19 -33.53
CA TYR A 108 10.23 7.71 -32.76
C TYR A 108 9.88 7.35 -31.33
N LYS A 109 9.02 8.13 -30.69
CA LYS A 109 8.43 7.81 -29.38
C LYS A 109 7.71 6.45 -29.38
N LYS A 110 6.95 6.14 -30.43
CA LYS A 110 6.19 4.87 -30.55
C LYS A 110 7.08 3.67 -30.82
N VAL A 111 8.19 3.84 -31.55
CA VAL A 111 9.16 2.75 -31.81
C VAL A 111 10.24 2.63 -30.72
N GLY A 112 10.27 3.55 -29.74
CA GLY A 112 11.22 3.51 -28.63
C GLY A 112 12.58 4.15 -28.93
N GLU A 113 12.72 4.86 -30.04
CA GLU A 113 13.96 5.50 -30.52
C GLU A 113 14.16 6.88 -29.88
N ARG A 114 14.41 6.91 -28.56
CA ARG A 114 14.43 8.14 -27.76
C ARG A 114 15.49 9.16 -28.19
N GLU A 115 16.65 8.72 -28.69
CA GLU A 115 17.69 9.63 -29.15
C GLU A 115 17.27 10.35 -30.44
N LYS A 116 16.61 9.62 -31.36
CA LYS A 116 16.05 10.20 -32.58
C LYS A 116 14.89 11.15 -32.27
N GLU A 117 14.02 10.80 -31.32
CA GLU A 117 12.96 11.69 -30.82
C GLU A 117 13.54 13.01 -30.28
N GLU A 118 14.58 12.93 -29.44
CA GLU A 118 15.25 14.11 -28.91
C GLU A 118 15.89 14.96 -30.00
N ALA A 119 16.59 14.35 -30.97
CA ALA A 119 17.19 15.06 -32.09
C ALA A 119 16.16 15.85 -32.91
N VAL A 120 14.99 15.25 -33.17
CA VAL A 120 13.89 15.92 -33.87
C VAL A 120 13.32 17.09 -33.06
N TYR A 121 13.15 16.95 -31.74
CA TYR A 121 12.69 18.06 -30.92
C TYR A 121 13.73 19.19 -30.82
N ARG A 122 15.03 18.88 -30.85
CA ARG A 122 16.09 19.90 -30.96
C ARG A 122 16.00 20.66 -32.28
N GLU A 123 15.70 19.97 -33.38
CA GLU A 123 15.46 20.59 -34.69
C GLU A 123 14.26 21.56 -34.63
N ILE A 124 13.11 21.11 -34.10
CA ILE A 124 11.94 21.99 -33.91
C ILE A 124 12.30 23.21 -33.06
N ALA A 125 13.04 23.03 -31.97
CA ALA A 125 13.43 24.11 -31.07
C ALA A 125 14.37 25.14 -31.72
N ALA A 126 15.09 24.76 -32.78
CA ALA A 126 16.00 25.62 -33.54
C ALA A 126 15.32 26.38 -34.70
N LEU A 127 14.12 25.97 -35.14
CA LEU A 127 13.40 26.62 -36.24
C LEU A 127 12.92 28.03 -35.86
N PRO A 128 13.30 29.09 -36.60
CA PRO A 128 12.83 30.46 -36.36
C PRO A 128 11.31 30.65 -36.52
N GLU A 129 10.70 29.90 -37.44
CA GLU A 129 9.28 29.93 -37.79
C GLU A 129 8.37 29.15 -36.83
N ALA A 130 8.91 28.22 -36.04
CA ALA A 130 8.14 27.42 -35.11
C ALA A 130 7.78 28.25 -33.85
N LYS A 131 6.55 28.76 -33.79
CA LYS A 131 6.06 29.61 -32.68
C LYS A 131 4.83 29.07 -31.96
N GLY A 132 4.25 27.97 -32.45
CA GLY A 132 2.99 27.40 -31.98
C GLY A 132 3.13 26.18 -31.05
N GLN A 133 2.13 25.29 -31.11
CA GLN A 133 2.03 24.12 -30.24
C GLN A 133 3.23 23.16 -30.34
N ASN A 134 3.81 23.00 -31.54
CA ASN A 134 4.96 22.12 -31.76
C ASN A 134 6.21 22.64 -31.06
N MET A 135 6.46 23.96 -31.07
CA MET A 135 7.54 24.59 -30.28
C MET A 135 7.31 24.38 -28.78
N LYS A 136 6.08 24.59 -28.28
CA LYS A 136 5.75 24.32 -26.86
C LYS A 136 6.04 22.86 -26.47
N ARG A 137 5.64 21.89 -27.32
CA ARG A 137 5.92 20.46 -27.13
C ARG A 137 7.42 20.16 -27.11
N ALA A 138 8.17 20.68 -28.08
CA ALA A 138 9.61 20.49 -28.17
C ALA A 138 10.33 21.03 -26.94
N LEU A 139 10.03 22.26 -26.54
CA LEU A 139 10.66 22.86 -25.36
C LEU A 139 10.29 22.13 -24.08
N ALA A 140 9.03 21.70 -23.92
CA ALA A 140 8.61 20.91 -22.76
C ALA A 140 9.32 19.55 -22.70
N PHE A 141 9.45 18.86 -23.84
CA PHE A 141 10.20 17.60 -23.93
C PHE A 141 11.66 17.79 -23.52
N LEU A 142 12.36 18.75 -24.14
CA LEU A 142 13.77 19.02 -23.87
C LEU A 142 13.98 19.48 -22.42
N SER A 143 13.09 20.33 -21.90
CA SER A 143 13.16 20.80 -20.50
C SER A 143 13.11 19.64 -19.52
N ASN A 144 12.25 18.64 -19.76
CA ASN A 144 12.15 17.46 -18.90
C ASN A 144 13.45 16.64 -18.88
N ARG A 145 14.18 16.57 -20.02
CA ARG A 145 15.43 15.80 -20.17
C ARG A 145 16.61 16.36 -19.38
N VAL A 146 16.60 17.67 -19.10
CA VAL A 146 17.65 18.35 -18.33
C VAL A 146 17.11 19.01 -17.06
N SER A 147 15.89 18.63 -16.66
CA SER A 147 15.19 19.23 -15.53
C SER A 147 15.99 19.18 -14.22
N GLY A 148 15.99 20.30 -13.51
CA GLY A 148 16.44 20.38 -12.12
C GLY A 148 15.38 19.87 -11.14
N ALA A 149 15.72 19.87 -9.84
CA ALA A 149 14.80 19.42 -8.80
C ALA A 149 13.50 20.24 -8.80
N LYS A 150 12.37 19.54 -8.58
CA LYS A 150 11.07 20.13 -8.24
C LYS A 150 10.86 19.96 -6.73
N TRP A 151 9.63 20.09 -6.23
CA TRP A 151 9.31 19.71 -4.85
C TRP A 151 9.55 18.23 -4.52
N ASN A 152 10.02 17.40 -5.47
CA ASN A 152 10.38 16.00 -5.30
C ASN A 152 11.90 15.79 -5.46
N VAL A 153 12.38 14.62 -5.01
CA VAL A 153 13.81 14.26 -5.10
C VAL A 153 14.27 14.05 -6.54
N TRP A 154 13.43 13.40 -7.35
CA TRP A 154 13.84 12.85 -8.63
C TRP A 154 13.70 13.84 -9.78
N SER A 155 14.86 14.27 -10.30
CA SER A 155 15.00 15.08 -11.51
C SER A 155 16.05 14.48 -12.44
N ALA A 156 16.12 14.96 -13.69
CA ALA A 156 17.14 14.52 -14.62
C ALA A 156 18.55 14.89 -14.12
N GLN A 157 18.72 16.09 -13.56
CA GLN A 157 20.00 16.52 -12.96
C GLN A 157 20.38 15.67 -11.74
N HIS A 158 19.42 15.32 -10.87
CA HIS A 158 19.68 14.45 -9.71
C HIS A 158 20.10 13.05 -10.14
N THR A 159 19.40 12.48 -11.13
CA THR A 159 19.72 11.17 -11.71
C THR A 159 21.11 11.17 -12.33
N ALA A 160 21.40 12.17 -13.18
CA ALA A 160 22.71 12.31 -13.80
C ALA A 160 23.85 12.43 -12.77
N ARG A 161 23.60 13.15 -11.66
CA ARG A 161 24.62 13.39 -10.62
C ARG A 161 24.88 12.16 -9.75
N TYR A 162 23.83 11.55 -9.22
CA TYR A 162 23.94 10.55 -8.16
C TYR A 162 23.77 9.12 -8.63
N ILE A 163 23.09 8.89 -9.76
CA ILE A 163 22.86 7.55 -10.31
C ILE A 163 23.85 7.31 -11.44
N ASP A 164 23.82 8.15 -12.48
CA ASP A 164 24.68 7.96 -13.66
C ASP A 164 26.13 8.48 -13.45
N LEU A 165 26.40 9.10 -12.30
CA LEU A 165 27.71 9.63 -11.89
C LEU A 165 28.39 10.53 -12.93
N LYS A 166 27.62 11.36 -13.64
CA LYS A 166 28.13 12.27 -14.66
C LYS A 166 29.11 13.30 -14.05
N PRO A 167 30.15 13.71 -14.80
CA PRO A 167 31.15 14.65 -14.29
C PRO A 167 30.59 16.08 -14.17
N GLU A 168 31.16 16.90 -13.30
CA GLU A 168 30.66 18.26 -13.01
C GLU A 168 30.46 19.16 -14.25
N PRO A 169 31.35 19.16 -15.27
CA PRO A 169 31.12 19.96 -16.49
C PRO A 169 29.84 19.58 -17.24
N PHE A 170 29.49 18.29 -17.26
CA PHE A 170 28.25 17.82 -17.89
C PHE A 170 27.02 18.32 -17.12
N LEU A 171 27.07 18.24 -15.78
CA LEU A 171 25.99 18.73 -14.93
C LEU A 171 25.80 20.25 -15.04
N ALA A 172 26.89 21.00 -15.17
CA ALA A 172 26.86 22.44 -15.38
C ALA A 172 26.20 22.82 -16.72
N GLU A 173 26.53 22.11 -17.80
CA GLU A 173 25.90 22.35 -19.11
C GLU A 173 24.42 21.96 -19.10
N MET A 174 24.05 20.84 -18.47
CA MET A 174 22.64 20.47 -18.28
C MET A 174 21.84 21.57 -17.57
N LYS A 175 22.39 22.12 -16.48
CA LYS A 175 21.73 23.21 -15.73
C LYS A 175 21.53 24.44 -16.61
N LYS A 176 22.58 24.84 -17.32
CA LYS A 176 22.55 26.00 -18.22
C LYS A 176 21.54 25.81 -19.36
N GLU A 177 21.50 24.64 -19.97
CA GLU A 177 20.50 24.28 -20.99
C GLU A 177 19.09 24.40 -20.42
N TYR A 178 18.84 23.87 -19.23
CA TYR A 178 17.53 23.95 -18.59
C TYR A 178 17.08 25.40 -18.35
N GLU A 179 17.97 26.25 -17.85
CA GLU A 179 17.67 27.68 -17.63
C GLU A 179 17.33 28.41 -18.94
N GLN A 180 18.03 28.10 -20.03
CA GLN A 180 17.74 28.66 -21.35
C GLN A 180 16.37 28.20 -21.87
N LEU A 181 16.06 26.91 -21.73
CA LEU A 181 14.77 26.35 -22.13
C LEU A 181 13.62 26.95 -21.31
N LEU A 182 13.77 27.06 -19.98
CA LEU A 182 12.76 27.68 -19.12
C LEU A 182 12.51 29.15 -19.50
N LYS A 183 13.55 29.91 -19.83
CA LYS A 183 13.40 31.29 -20.29
C LYS A 183 12.57 31.36 -21.58
N LYS A 184 12.91 30.55 -22.58
CA LYS A 184 12.17 30.49 -23.86
C LYS A 184 10.72 30.02 -23.66
N ARG A 185 10.48 29.06 -22.76
CA ARG A 185 9.13 28.63 -22.40
C ARG A 185 8.34 29.72 -21.70
N LYS A 186 8.94 30.49 -20.80
CA LYS A 186 8.27 31.60 -20.10
C LYS A 186 7.72 32.66 -21.06
N GLU A 187 8.41 32.91 -22.17
CA GLU A 187 7.97 33.83 -23.22
C GLU A 187 6.77 33.30 -24.03
N LEU A 188 6.65 31.98 -24.19
CA LEU A 188 5.64 31.32 -25.04
C LEU A 188 4.44 30.74 -24.28
N GLU A 189 4.63 30.43 -23.00
CA GLU A 189 3.71 29.68 -22.14
C GLU A 189 3.34 30.47 -20.88
N SER A 190 3.27 31.81 -20.98
CA SER A 190 2.95 32.71 -19.85
C SER A 190 1.55 32.54 -19.27
N ASP A 191 0.67 31.81 -19.96
CA ASP A 191 -0.69 31.44 -19.54
C ASP A 191 -0.83 29.95 -19.16
N ASN A 192 0.23 29.14 -19.35
CA ASN A 192 0.20 27.71 -19.05
C ASN A 192 0.47 27.47 -17.56
N ILE A 193 -0.61 27.24 -16.79
CA ILE A 193 -0.56 27.00 -15.34
C ILE A 193 0.43 25.88 -14.96
N VAL A 194 0.45 24.77 -15.71
CA VAL A 194 1.33 23.62 -15.40
C VAL A 194 2.80 24.02 -15.51
N PHE A 195 3.14 24.76 -16.56
CA PHE A 195 4.49 25.29 -16.75
C PHE A 195 4.84 26.34 -15.69
N LEU A 196 3.93 27.27 -15.37
CA LEU A 196 4.18 28.31 -14.37
C LEU A 196 4.45 27.73 -12.98
N LEU A 197 3.73 26.67 -12.59
CA LEU A 197 4.00 25.92 -11.37
C LEU A 197 5.40 25.28 -11.42
N GLU A 198 5.75 24.58 -12.51
CA GLU A 198 7.09 24.01 -12.71
C GLU A 198 8.20 25.08 -12.61
N TYR A 199 8.00 26.23 -13.25
CA TYR A 199 8.93 27.34 -13.25
C TYR A 199 9.10 27.92 -11.83
N ALA A 200 8.00 28.19 -11.12
CA ALA A 200 8.04 28.69 -9.75
C ALA A 200 8.74 27.72 -8.80
N ASN A 201 8.42 26.42 -8.91
CA ASN A 201 9.08 25.34 -8.16
C ASN A 201 10.61 25.42 -8.37
N TYR A 202 11.08 25.46 -9.62
CA TYR A 202 12.51 25.53 -9.94
C TYR A 202 13.18 26.79 -9.36
N GLN A 203 12.56 27.96 -9.52
CA GLN A 203 13.14 29.21 -9.02
C GLN A 203 13.40 29.14 -7.51
N ILE A 204 12.45 28.59 -6.76
CA ILE A 204 12.54 28.50 -5.30
C ILE A 204 13.46 27.35 -4.88
N SER A 205 13.20 26.11 -5.35
CA SER A 205 13.85 24.91 -4.79
C SER A 205 15.26 24.66 -5.32
N THR A 206 15.60 25.18 -6.51
CA THR A 206 16.84 24.82 -7.20
C THR A 206 17.69 26.05 -7.57
N ALA A 207 17.07 27.14 -8.04
CA ALA A 207 17.80 28.34 -8.42
C ALA A 207 18.11 29.28 -7.23
N GLY A 208 17.47 29.08 -6.08
CA GLY A 208 17.61 29.96 -4.91
C GLY A 208 16.98 31.35 -5.09
N LYS A 209 16.17 31.56 -6.12
CA LYS A 209 15.50 32.82 -6.44
C LYS A 209 14.08 32.83 -5.90
N VAL A 210 13.98 32.92 -4.56
CA VAL A 210 12.70 32.79 -3.84
C VAL A 210 11.68 33.84 -4.29
N ASP A 211 12.10 35.09 -4.51
CA ASP A 211 11.22 36.17 -4.96
C ASP A 211 10.64 35.95 -6.35
N ASP A 212 11.44 35.43 -7.29
CA ASP A 212 11.00 35.16 -8.67
C ASP A 212 9.90 34.10 -8.71
N GLY A 213 10.03 33.03 -7.91
CA GLY A 213 8.99 32.00 -7.81
C GLY A 213 7.78 32.46 -7.01
N LEU A 214 7.98 33.24 -5.94
CA LEU A 214 6.91 33.80 -5.11
C LEU A 214 5.97 34.67 -5.94
N ALA A 215 6.51 35.57 -6.77
CA ALA A 215 5.71 36.43 -7.65
C ALA A 215 4.84 35.62 -8.62
N VAL A 216 5.32 34.46 -9.10
CA VAL A 216 4.54 33.58 -9.97
C VAL A 216 3.38 32.92 -9.21
N TYR A 217 3.61 32.44 -7.99
CA TYR A 217 2.54 31.87 -7.17
C TYR A 217 1.50 32.91 -6.76
N GLU A 218 1.91 34.10 -6.34
CA GLU A 218 1.00 35.19 -5.98
C GLU A 218 0.12 35.58 -7.17
N ASN A 219 0.69 35.64 -8.38
CA ASN A 219 -0.09 35.86 -9.60
C ASN A 219 -1.05 34.69 -9.89
N LEU A 220 -0.59 33.44 -9.79
CA LEU A 220 -1.44 32.26 -10.00
C LEU A 220 -2.60 32.19 -9.01
N LEU A 221 -2.40 32.63 -7.76
CA LEU A 221 -3.43 32.61 -6.72
C LEU A 221 -4.66 33.46 -7.08
N THR A 222 -4.48 34.49 -7.92
CA THR A 222 -5.59 35.32 -8.43
C THR A 222 -6.43 34.64 -9.52
N ASN A 223 -6.00 33.47 -10.01
CA ASN A 223 -6.66 32.77 -11.10
C ASN A 223 -7.79 31.86 -10.59
N GLU A 224 -9.03 32.21 -10.93
CA GLU A 224 -10.23 31.45 -10.54
C GLU A 224 -10.35 30.07 -11.20
N LYS A 225 -9.52 29.75 -12.20
CA LYS A 225 -9.56 28.48 -12.96
C LYS A 225 -8.66 27.38 -12.39
N LEU A 226 -8.01 27.59 -11.25
CA LEU A 226 -7.16 26.56 -10.64
C LEU A 226 -8.01 25.36 -10.21
N THR A 227 -7.58 24.15 -10.59
CA THR A 227 -8.10 22.93 -9.97
C THR A 227 -7.72 22.88 -8.49
N ASN A 228 -8.47 22.13 -7.67
CA ASN A 228 -8.15 21.96 -6.24
C ASN A 228 -6.69 21.55 -5.99
N GLN A 229 -6.16 20.65 -6.82
CA GLN A 229 -4.78 20.20 -6.73
C GLN A 229 -3.77 21.30 -7.06
N GLN A 230 -4.03 22.11 -8.10
CA GLN A 230 -3.17 23.23 -8.47
C GLN A 230 -3.23 24.34 -7.41
N CYS A 231 -4.40 24.62 -6.84
CA CYS A 231 -4.53 25.52 -5.71
C CYS A 231 -3.69 25.03 -4.52
N GLY A 232 -3.76 23.73 -4.20
CA GLY A 232 -2.90 23.10 -3.19
C GLY A 232 -1.40 23.28 -3.49
N GLU A 233 -0.97 23.10 -4.74
CA GLU A 233 0.44 23.31 -5.12
C GLU A 233 0.88 24.78 -4.97
N VAL A 234 0.02 25.74 -5.32
CA VAL A 234 0.29 27.18 -5.11
C VAL A 234 0.50 27.48 -3.62
N TYR A 235 -0.42 27.06 -2.74
CA TYR A 235 -0.25 27.27 -1.29
C TYR A 235 0.97 26.55 -0.74
N TYR A 236 1.27 25.34 -1.22
CA TYR A 236 2.48 24.63 -0.85
C TYR A 236 3.72 25.46 -1.18
N GLY A 237 3.78 26.04 -2.37
CA GLY A 237 4.84 26.93 -2.80
C GLY A 237 4.96 28.21 -1.95
N LEU A 238 3.83 28.89 -1.70
CA LEU A 238 3.76 30.11 -0.87
C LEU A 238 4.25 29.85 0.56
N VAL A 239 3.83 28.74 1.17
CA VAL A 239 4.23 28.36 2.53
C VAL A 239 5.72 28.05 2.58
N ASN A 240 6.25 27.28 1.62
CA ASN A 240 7.69 27.01 1.56
C ASN A 240 8.49 28.31 1.36
N ALA A 241 8.06 29.21 0.48
CA ALA A 241 8.72 30.49 0.28
C ALA A 241 8.74 31.36 1.54
N ALA A 242 7.64 31.38 2.32
CA ALA A 242 7.58 32.06 3.61
C ALA A 242 8.58 31.46 4.62
N LEU A 243 8.61 30.13 4.74
CA LEU A 243 9.55 29.43 5.62
C LEU A 243 11.02 29.66 5.22
N MET A 244 11.34 29.68 3.93
CA MET A 244 12.70 29.98 3.45
C MET A 244 13.15 31.41 3.78
N LYS A 245 12.19 32.34 3.90
CA LYS A 245 12.45 33.72 4.34
C LYS A 245 12.46 33.88 5.87
N GLY A 246 12.25 32.80 6.62
CA GLY A 246 12.15 32.83 8.09
C GLY A 246 10.82 33.40 8.62
N ASP A 247 9.80 33.56 7.77
CA ASP A 247 8.50 34.12 8.17
C ASP A 247 7.51 33.00 8.55
N GLU A 248 7.68 32.47 9.76
CA GLU A 248 6.81 31.40 10.28
C GLU A 248 5.36 31.87 10.48
N SER A 249 5.17 33.14 10.84
CA SER A 249 3.84 33.73 11.04
C SER A 249 3.04 33.75 9.74
N LYS A 250 3.65 34.17 8.63
CA LYS A 250 3.02 34.11 7.30
C LYS A 250 2.76 32.68 6.86
N ALA A 251 3.69 31.75 7.11
CA ALA A 251 3.49 30.34 6.80
C ALA A 251 2.25 29.76 7.52
N ARG A 252 2.08 30.06 8.82
CA ARG A 252 0.90 29.66 9.60
C ARG A 252 -0.39 30.33 9.10
N ALA A 253 -0.34 31.61 8.77
CA ALA A 253 -1.48 32.34 8.22
C ALA A 253 -1.96 31.72 6.90
N LEU A 254 -1.04 31.39 5.98
CA LEU A 254 -1.34 30.72 4.72
C LEU A 254 -1.94 29.32 4.92
N LEU A 255 -1.44 28.54 5.88
CA LEU A 255 -2.01 27.23 6.21
C LEU A 255 -3.44 27.34 6.75
N LYS A 256 -3.71 28.36 7.56
CA LYS A 256 -5.05 28.65 8.07
C LYS A 256 -6.00 29.08 6.94
N GLU A 257 -5.57 30.02 6.11
CA GLU A 257 -6.32 30.46 4.93
C GLU A 257 -6.64 29.29 3.99
N PHE A 258 -5.67 28.41 3.76
CA PHE A 258 -5.88 27.21 2.95
C PHE A 258 -6.94 26.28 3.55
N LYS A 259 -6.92 26.06 4.87
CA LYS A 259 -7.90 25.22 5.57
C LYS A 259 -9.32 25.77 5.39
N GLU A 260 -9.49 27.08 5.40
CA GLU A 260 -10.80 27.76 5.22
C GLU A 260 -11.38 27.57 3.81
N LYS A 261 -10.56 27.19 2.81
CA LYS A 261 -11.05 26.87 1.45
C LYS A 261 -11.79 25.53 1.35
N ASN A 262 -11.67 24.65 2.35
CA ASN A 262 -12.35 23.35 2.41
C ASN A 262 -12.21 22.51 1.11
N LEU A 263 -11.00 22.47 0.55
CA LEU A 263 -10.73 21.74 -0.69
C LEU A 263 -10.58 20.24 -0.45
N SER A 264 -11.02 19.44 -1.42
CA SER A 264 -10.84 17.98 -1.43
C SER A 264 -10.27 17.50 -2.76
N THR A 265 -9.44 16.47 -2.72
CA THR A 265 -8.89 15.81 -3.91
C THR A 265 -8.90 14.29 -3.73
N ALA A 266 -9.09 13.56 -4.83
CA ALA A 266 -8.81 12.13 -4.85
C ALA A 266 -7.29 11.94 -5.00
N GLY A 267 -6.65 11.28 -4.02
CA GLY A 267 -5.25 10.91 -4.13
C GLY A 267 -5.03 10.02 -5.36
N ARG A 268 -3.90 10.20 -6.05
CA ARG A 268 -3.46 9.33 -7.16
C ARG A 268 -2.15 8.66 -6.77
N ARG A 269 -2.06 7.35 -6.97
CA ARG A 269 -0.83 6.59 -6.69
C ARG A 269 0.34 7.21 -7.46
N GLY A 270 1.45 7.46 -6.76
CA GLY A 270 2.67 8.03 -7.37
C GLY A 270 2.68 9.56 -7.52
N HIS A 271 1.62 10.27 -7.13
CA HIS A 271 1.59 11.74 -7.17
C HIS A 271 1.45 12.34 -5.77
N ALA A 272 2.11 13.47 -5.53
CA ALA A 272 1.93 14.25 -4.31
C ALA A 272 0.47 14.75 -4.23
N ASN A 273 -0.20 14.53 -3.10
CA ASN A 273 -1.50 15.14 -2.80
C ASN A 273 -1.26 16.38 -1.93
N TYR A 274 -1.09 17.55 -2.56
CA TYR A 274 -0.80 18.79 -1.84
C TYR A 274 -1.93 19.20 -0.89
N VAL A 275 -3.19 18.95 -1.27
CA VAL A 275 -4.35 19.31 -0.45
C VAL A 275 -4.35 18.51 0.86
N SER A 276 -4.27 17.18 0.77
CA SER A 276 -4.20 16.32 1.96
C SER A 276 -2.96 16.63 2.81
N PHE A 277 -1.82 16.90 2.17
CA PHE A 277 -0.59 17.25 2.86
C PHE A 277 -0.71 18.56 3.65
N LEU A 278 -1.22 19.64 3.04
CA LEU A 278 -1.39 20.94 3.69
C LEU A 278 -2.38 20.89 4.86
N LEU A 279 -3.50 20.16 4.71
CA LEU A 279 -4.45 19.95 5.80
C LEU A 279 -3.83 19.15 6.97
N SER A 280 -3.00 18.17 6.66
CA SER A 280 -2.24 17.43 7.68
C SER A 280 -1.18 18.30 8.34
N ALA A 281 -0.45 19.11 7.56
CA ALA A 281 0.59 19.99 8.06
C ALA A 281 0.03 21.08 8.98
N SER A 282 -1.12 21.69 8.64
CA SER A 282 -1.75 22.71 9.49
C SER A 282 -2.07 22.17 10.88
N LYS A 283 -2.68 20.97 10.97
CA LYS A 283 -2.96 20.31 12.25
C LYS A 283 -1.70 20.02 13.07
N ILE A 284 -0.67 19.45 12.44
CA ILE A 284 0.55 19.01 13.15
C ILE A 284 1.39 20.20 13.63
N ILE A 285 1.51 21.24 12.81
CA ILE A 285 2.32 22.43 13.12
C ILE A 285 1.69 23.26 14.26
N ASP A 286 0.40 23.08 14.51
CA ASP A 286 -0.32 23.66 15.66
C ASP A 286 -0.06 22.90 16.98
N GLY A 287 0.81 21.88 17.00
CA GLY A 287 1.28 21.22 18.22
C GLY A 287 0.18 20.43 18.93
N ASP A 288 -0.08 20.75 20.19
CA ASP A 288 -0.98 19.99 21.09
C ASP A 288 -2.43 19.86 20.58
N SER A 289 -2.82 20.61 19.55
CA SER A 289 -4.13 20.45 18.90
C SER A 289 -4.41 19.03 18.39
N VAL A 290 -3.37 18.23 18.13
CA VAL A 290 -3.50 16.84 17.68
C VAL A 290 -3.68 15.83 18.82
N LEU A 291 -3.60 16.26 20.09
CA LEU A 291 -3.77 15.38 21.25
C LEU A 291 -5.24 15.05 21.57
N ASP A 292 -6.20 15.71 20.91
CA ASP A 292 -7.66 15.45 21.04
C ASP A 292 -8.37 15.53 19.66
N ASN A 293 -7.70 15.16 18.57
CA ASN A 293 -8.24 15.23 17.21
C ASN A 293 -9.23 14.09 16.87
N LEU A 294 -9.14 12.96 17.56
CA LEU A 294 -10.04 11.81 17.51
C LEU A 294 -11.07 11.83 18.65
N GLU A 295 -10.88 12.71 19.64
CA GLU A 295 -11.74 12.85 20.82
C GLU A 295 -11.78 11.59 21.71
N LEU A 296 -10.67 10.86 21.80
CA LEU A 296 -10.57 9.64 22.59
C LEU A 296 -10.53 9.93 24.10
N PRO A 297 -11.06 9.03 24.94
CA PRO A 297 -12.00 7.98 24.57
C PRO A 297 -13.41 8.54 24.38
N LEU A 298 -14.17 8.00 23.41
CA LEU A 298 -15.63 8.17 23.38
C LEU A 298 -16.30 7.30 24.45
N TYR A 299 -15.81 6.07 24.63
CA TYR A 299 -16.23 5.17 25.70
C TYR A 299 -15.09 4.25 26.15
N SER A 300 -14.74 4.27 27.44
CA SER A 300 -13.73 3.37 28.03
C SER A 300 -14.32 2.28 28.93
N GLY A 301 -15.62 2.35 29.22
CA GLY A 301 -16.27 1.52 30.24
C GLY A 301 -15.70 1.71 31.66
N ALA A 302 -15.05 2.85 31.92
CA ALA A 302 -14.30 3.13 33.14
C ALA A 302 -13.32 2.00 33.52
N LYS A 303 -12.66 1.44 32.50
CA LYS A 303 -11.62 0.42 32.62
C LYS A 303 -10.37 0.88 31.89
N ILE A 304 -9.22 0.41 32.37
CA ILE A 304 -7.92 0.79 31.82
C ILE A 304 -7.65 -0.08 30.60
N TYR A 305 -7.09 0.55 29.57
CA TYR A 305 -6.65 -0.04 28.32
C TYR A 305 -5.24 0.48 27.96
N PRO A 306 -4.28 -0.37 27.53
CA PRO A 306 -4.23 -1.83 27.67
C PRO A 306 -4.61 -2.38 29.05
N HIS A 307 -5.02 -3.65 29.10
CA HIS A 307 -5.42 -4.32 30.34
C HIS A 307 -4.26 -4.37 31.34
N PRO A 308 -4.41 -3.86 32.57
CA PRO A 308 -3.31 -3.80 33.52
C PRO A 308 -2.79 -5.17 33.96
N GLN A 309 -1.52 -5.24 34.36
CA GLN A 309 -0.89 -6.42 34.95
C GLN A 309 -1.55 -6.87 36.26
N LYS A 310 -1.92 -5.88 37.10
CA LYS A 310 -2.63 -6.06 38.37
C LYS A 310 -3.62 -4.93 38.55
N VAL A 311 -4.90 -5.28 38.66
CA VAL A 311 -5.97 -4.33 38.92
C VAL A 311 -7.05 -4.93 39.82
N VAL A 312 -7.55 -4.12 40.74
CA VAL A 312 -8.75 -4.39 41.54
C VAL A 312 -9.73 -3.27 41.28
N TYR A 313 -10.82 -3.60 40.59
CA TYR A 313 -11.94 -2.69 40.36
C TYR A 313 -13.00 -2.86 41.46
N THR A 314 -13.62 -1.76 41.87
CA THR A 314 -14.85 -1.80 42.67
C THR A 314 -16.04 -1.31 41.83
N GLU A 315 -17.26 -1.52 42.31
CA GLU A 315 -18.47 -0.94 41.71
C GLU A 315 -18.76 0.50 42.19
N LYS A 316 -17.89 1.07 43.02
CA LYS A 316 -18.03 2.43 43.52
C LYS A 316 -17.44 3.43 42.52
N PHE A 317 -18.14 4.55 42.37
CA PHE A 317 -17.73 5.71 41.58
C PHE A 317 -17.73 6.97 42.43
N VAL A 318 -16.80 7.87 42.14
CA VAL A 318 -16.67 9.17 42.82
C VAL A 318 -16.91 10.27 41.80
N ASN A 319 -17.72 11.27 42.15
CA ASN A 319 -18.02 12.40 41.29
C ASN A 319 -16.74 13.22 41.02
N LEU A 320 -16.53 13.62 39.76
CA LEU A 320 -15.30 14.26 39.29
C LEU A 320 -15.58 15.59 38.59
N LYS A 321 -16.43 16.45 39.16
CA LYS A 321 -16.73 17.78 38.56
C LYS A 321 -15.57 18.76 38.66
N SER A 322 -14.83 18.73 39.77
CA SER A 322 -13.64 19.57 39.96
C SER A 322 -12.48 18.78 40.58
N VAL A 323 -11.27 19.06 40.12
CA VAL A 323 -10.04 18.38 40.53
C VAL A 323 -9.03 19.37 41.08
N LYS A 324 -8.61 19.14 42.32
CA LYS A 324 -7.43 19.78 42.92
C LYS A 324 -6.19 18.98 42.54
N LEU A 325 -5.11 19.66 42.14
CA LEU A 325 -3.85 19.02 41.75
C LEU A 325 -2.82 19.12 42.88
N GLU A 326 -2.15 18.01 43.19
CA GLU A 326 -1.00 17.93 44.09
C GLU A 326 0.15 17.26 43.34
N LEU A 327 1.12 18.07 42.90
CA LEU A 327 2.16 17.65 41.97
C LEU A 327 3.49 17.47 42.69
N GLY A 328 4.17 16.38 42.37
CA GLY A 328 5.53 16.09 42.79
C GLY A 328 6.54 17.08 42.20
N GLN A 329 7.76 17.03 42.74
CA GLN A 329 8.85 17.90 42.28
C GLN A 329 9.11 17.71 40.78
N GLY A 330 9.11 18.81 40.03
CA GLY A 330 9.39 18.81 38.59
C GLY A 330 8.19 18.48 37.69
N ILE A 331 6.99 18.29 38.25
CA ILE A 331 5.76 18.08 37.48
C ILE A 331 4.98 19.39 37.38
N THR A 332 4.56 19.72 36.16
CA THR A 332 3.78 20.94 35.83
C THR A 332 2.62 20.59 34.91
N LEU A 333 1.73 21.55 34.63
CA LEU A 333 0.64 21.36 33.65
C LEU A 333 1.16 21.18 32.21
N ASP A 334 2.39 21.62 31.93
CA ASP A 334 3.07 21.40 30.65
C ASP A 334 3.75 20.03 30.56
N SER A 335 3.70 19.22 31.62
CA SER A 335 4.21 17.85 31.57
C SER A 335 3.38 17.02 30.58
N PRO A 336 3.98 16.09 29.82
CA PRO A 336 3.32 15.40 28.71
C PRO A 336 1.97 14.77 29.07
N GLY A 337 1.91 14.05 30.20
CA GLY A 337 0.65 13.44 30.67
C GLY A 337 -0.47 14.45 30.90
N PHE A 338 -0.17 15.65 31.42
CA PHE A 338 -1.16 16.72 31.61
C PHE A 338 -1.57 17.38 30.29
N ARG A 339 -0.64 17.63 29.37
CA ARG A 339 -0.95 18.09 28.00
C ARG A 339 -1.94 17.17 27.30
N TYR A 340 -1.87 15.86 27.56
CA TYR A 340 -2.80 14.87 27.01
C TYR A 340 -4.16 14.84 27.72
N ILE A 341 -4.21 14.80 29.06
CA ILE A 341 -5.48 14.60 29.77
C ILE A 341 -6.30 15.89 29.95
N LEU A 342 -5.67 17.06 30.06
CA LEU A 342 -6.38 18.31 30.39
C LEU A 342 -7.40 18.73 29.33
N PRO A 343 -7.12 18.69 28.01
CA PRO A 343 -8.12 18.98 26.99
C PRO A 343 -9.34 18.06 27.08
N LYS A 344 -9.11 16.78 27.38
CA LYS A 344 -10.13 15.74 27.49
C LYS A 344 -10.99 15.90 28.74
N LEU A 345 -10.36 16.18 29.88
CA LEU A 345 -11.06 16.53 31.12
C LEU A 345 -11.98 17.74 30.91
N LYS A 346 -11.48 18.78 30.24
CA LYS A 346 -12.28 19.96 29.89
C LYS A 346 -13.47 19.60 29.00
N ARG A 347 -13.28 18.75 27.98
CA ARG A 347 -14.36 18.26 27.10
C ARG A 347 -15.41 17.46 27.87
N MET A 348 -15.00 16.70 28.89
CA MET A 348 -15.89 15.96 29.80
C MET A 348 -16.56 16.86 30.87
N GLY A 349 -16.26 18.16 30.90
CA GLY A 349 -16.83 19.10 31.89
C GLY A 349 -16.15 19.06 33.26
N VAL A 350 -14.95 18.47 33.36
CA VAL A 350 -14.12 18.47 34.58
C VAL A 350 -13.27 19.73 34.63
N VAL A 351 -13.36 20.47 35.75
CA VAL A 351 -12.61 21.73 35.95
C VAL A 351 -11.43 21.51 36.90
N ILE A 352 -10.27 22.10 36.58
CA ILE A 352 -9.15 22.15 37.53
C ILE A 352 -9.39 23.32 38.50
N ASP A 353 -9.54 23.02 39.79
CA ASP A 353 -9.85 24.00 40.84
C ASP A 353 -9.02 23.69 42.10
N PRO A 354 -8.20 24.63 42.62
CA PRO A 354 -7.49 24.47 43.89
C PRO A 354 -8.37 24.13 45.09
N LYS A 355 -9.67 24.44 45.02
CA LYS A 355 -10.68 24.13 46.05
C LYS A 355 -11.51 22.87 45.75
N GLY A 356 -11.17 22.12 44.71
CA GLY A 356 -11.87 20.89 44.35
C GLY A 356 -11.81 19.85 45.47
N GLU A 357 -12.92 19.13 45.68
CA GLU A 357 -13.04 18.08 46.70
C GLU A 357 -12.23 16.83 46.32
N PHE A 358 -12.14 16.53 45.01
CA PHE A 358 -11.34 15.42 44.52
C PHE A 358 -9.89 15.86 44.29
N THR A 359 -8.92 15.21 44.94
CA THR A 359 -7.50 15.53 44.75
C THR A 359 -6.81 14.51 43.84
N LEU A 360 -6.21 14.95 42.74
CA LEU A 360 -5.31 14.15 41.91
C LEU A 360 -3.85 14.42 42.32
N ARG A 361 -3.24 13.41 42.92
CA ARG A 361 -1.84 13.38 43.36
C ARG A 361 -0.97 12.70 42.32
N VAL A 362 0.15 13.31 41.94
CA VAL A 362 1.05 12.75 40.93
C VAL A 362 2.50 12.88 41.41
N ASN A 363 3.16 11.75 41.68
CA ASN A 363 4.50 11.66 42.27
C ASN A 363 4.71 12.57 43.51
N SER A 364 3.65 12.78 44.32
CA SER A 364 3.70 13.62 45.53
C SER A 364 4.06 12.81 46.78
N VAL A 365 3.92 13.40 47.97
CA VAL A 365 4.18 12.73 49.26
C VAL A 365 3.06 11.72 49.55
N SER A 366 3.41 10.52 50.04
CA SER A 366 2.50 9.43 50.44
C SER A 366 1.69 8.80 49.30
N MET A 367 2.35 7.95 48.50
CA MET A 367 1.80 7.39 47.26
C MET A 367 1.93 5.87 47.20
N PRO A 368 1.11 5.17 46.39
CA PRO A 368 1.33 3.75 46.15
C PRO A 368 2.69 3.51 45.49
N MET A 369 3.40 2.47 45.90
CA MET A 369 4.71 2.15 45.36
C MET A 369 4.61 1.60 43.93
N ALA A 370 5.16 2.34 42.97
CA ALA A 370 5.31 1.88 41.60
C ALA A 370 6.11 0.55 41.55
N PRO A 371 5.77 -0.38 40.64
CA PRO A 371 6.59 -1.57 40.41
C PRO A 371 7.97 -1.16 39.90
N GLU A 372 9.02 -1.86 40.34
CA GLU A 372 10.40 -1.63 39.88
C GLU A 372 10.63 -2.21 38.47
N LYS A 373 9.92 -1.65 37.50
CA LYS A 373 9.91 -2.04 36.10
C LYS A 373 9.90 -0.77 35.24
N PRO A 374 10.69 -0.70 34.14
CA PRO A 374 10.63 0.42 33.20
C PRO A 374 9.19 0.69 32.74
N GLU A 375 8.85 1.96 32.63
CA GLU A 375 7.49 2.45 32.32
C GLU A 375 6.40 2.03 33.32
N GLY A 376 6.77 1.41 34.44
CA GLY A 376 5.84 0.92 35.43
C GLY A 376 5.20 2.05 36.23
N TYR A 377 3.96 1.85 36.68
CA TYR A 377 3.27 2.81 37.56
C TYR A 377 2.33 2.13 38.54
N ALA A 378 1.95 2.86 39.58
CA ALA A 378 0.87 2.51 40.48
C ALA A 378 -0.17 3.63 40.50
N LEU A 379 -1.45 3.26 40.55
CA LEU A 379 -2.58 4.18 40.59
C LEU A 379 -3.62 3.67 41.59
N THR A 380 -3.99 4.50 42.55
CA THR A 380 -5.09 4.26 43.48
C THR A 380 -6.13 5.36 43.34
N VAL A 381 -7.40 4.99 43.28
CA VAL A 381 -8.55 5.92 43.32
C VAL A 381 -9.43 5.53 44.50
N ASN A 382 -9.77 6.49 45.35
CA ASN A 382 -10.67 6.34 46.48
C ASN A 382 -11.63 7.55 46.59
N GLU A 383 -12.46 7.57 47.64
CA GLU A 383 -13.47 8.62 47.88
C GLU A 383 -12.88 10.03 47.99
N ASN A 384 -11.61 10.17 48.38
CA ASN A 384 -10.92 11.45 48.60
C ASN A 384 -10.02 11.89 47.43
N GLY A 385 -9.84 11.06 46.40
CA GLY A 385 -8.97 11.40 45.28
C GLY A 385 -8.28 10.23 44.59
N ALA A 386 -7.38 10.57 43.68
CA ALA A 386 -6.50 9.65 42.97
C ALA A 386 -5.03 9.90 43.32
N SER A 387 -4.20 8.87 43.28
CA SER A 387 -2.76 8.94 43.55
C SER A 387 -1.99 8.09 42.55
N ILE A 388 -1.13 8.73 41.76
CA ILE A 388 -0.31 8.13 40.70
C ILE A 388 1.17 8.24 41.05
N SER A 389 1.88 7.12 41.01
CA SER A 389 3.34 7.07 41.04
C SER A 389 3.89 6.34 39.83
N GLY A 390 4.76 7.00 39.08
CA GLY A 390 5.55 6.35 38.03
C GLY A 390 6.90 5.89 38.56
N TYR A 391 7.37 4.73 38.08
CA TYR A 391 8.75 4.28 38.28
C TYR A 391 9.75 5.23 37.59
N ASP A 392 9.35 5.74 36.43
CA ASP A 392 10.08 6.73 35.64
C ASP A 392 9.11 7.79 35.06
N LYS A 393 9.65 8.69 34.22
CA LYS A 393 8.85 9.73 33.55
C LYS A 393 7.75 9.11 32.68
N GLN A 394 8.04 8.00 32.01
CA GLN A 394 7.09 7.35 31.11
C GLN A 394 5.95 6.69 31.87
N GLY A 395 6.26 5.98 32.97
CA GLY A 395 5.25 5.41 33.86
C GLY A 395 4.31 6.48 34.43
N THR A 396 4.82 7.68 34.70
CA THR A 396 3.97 8.80 35.12
C THR A 396 2.96 9.21 34.05
N VAL A 397 3.37 9.25 32.77
CA VAL A 397 2.47 9.50 31.63
C VAL A 397 1.42 8.40 31.53
N TRP A 398 1.81 7.13 31.59
CA TRP A 398 0.89 5.99 31.52
C TRP A 398 -0.10 5.93 32.68
N GLY A 399 0.32 6.32 33.89
CA GLY A 399 -0.56 6.46 35.03
C GLY A 399 -1.64 7.53 34.82
N LEU A 400 -1.29 8.67 34.22
CA LEU A 400 -2.24 9.74 33.89
C LEU A 400 -3.21 9.33 32.77
N VAL A 401 -2.72 8.68 31.72
CA VAL A 401 -3.56 8.11 30.65
C VAL A 401 -4.55 7.10 31.23
N SER A 402 -4.12 6.27 32.17
CA SER A 402 -4.98 5.27 32.82
C SER A 402 -6.01 5.91 33.76
N PHE A 403 -5.64 6.99 34.46
CA PHE A 403 -6.60 7.78 35.25
C PHE A 403 -7.72 8.34 34.37
N LEU A 404 -7.40 8.92 33.22
CA LEU A 404 -8.39 9.40 32.26
C LEU A 404 -9.37 8.29 31.84
N GLN A 405 -8.88 7.08 31.61
CA GLN A 405 -9.70 5.95 31.16
C GLN A 405 -10.66 5.42 32.24
N LEU A 406 -10.41 5.70 33.52
CA LEU A 406 -11.29 5.32 34.63
C LEU A 406 -12.51 6.25 34.77
N ILE A 407 -12.56 7.33 33.99
CA ILE A 407 -13.67 8.29 34.01
C ILE A 407 -14.81 7.75 33.14
N ASP A 408 -15.97 7.55 33.74
CA ASP A 408 -17.24 7.42 33.06
C ASP A 408 -17.86 8.82 32.92
N ASN A 409 -18.36 9.15 31.74
CA ASN A 409 -18.97 10.43 31.43
C ASN A 409 -20.37 10.28 30.78
N GLU A 410 -20.99 9.10 30.80
CA GLU A 410 -22.34 8.90 30.25
C GLU A 410 -23.38 9.78 30.97
N ASP A 411 -23.30 9.86 32.30
CA ASP A 411 -24.22 10.64 33.16
C ASP A 411 -23.47 11.71 33.98
N GLY A 412 -22.51 12.37 33.32
CA GLY A 412 -21.57 13.30 33.95
C GLY A 412 -20.32 12.62 34.52
N PRO A 413 -19.25 13.40 34.79
CA PRO A 413 -17.93 12.84 35.03
C PRO A 413 -17.85 12.19 36.40
N LYS A 414 -17.62 10.88 36.43
CA LYS A 414 -17.38 10.09 37.64
C LYS A 414 -16.23 9.13 37.41
N VAL A 415 -15.35 8.96 38.39
CA VAL A 415 -14.17 8.09 38.30
C VAL A 415 -14.38 6.82 39.11
N ARG A 416 -13.99 5.68 38.55
CA ARG A 416 -14.11 4.38 39.22
C ARG A 416 -13.06 4.23 40.33
N VAL A 417 -13.48 3.75 41.49
CA VAL A 417 -12.58 3.40 42.61
C VAL A 417 -11.86 2.10 42.30
N CYS A 418 -10.52 2.14 42.34
CA CYS A 418 -9.67 1.01 41.99
C CYS A 418 -8.26 1.10 42.60
N GLU A 419 -7.54 -0.02 42.56
CA GLU A 419 -6.11 -0.10 42.80
C GLU A 419 -5.41 -0.81 41.63
N VAL A 420 -4.29 -0.23 41.18
CA VAL A 420 -3.59 -0.65 39.97
C VAL A 420 -2.09 -0.65 40.22
N ARG A 421 -1.41 -1.70 39.75
CA ARG A 421 0.05 -1.75 39.58
C ARG A 421 0.34 -2.33 38.21
N ASP A 422 0.99 -1.56 37.36
CA ASP A 422 1.00 -1.84 35.93
C ASP A 422 2.35 -1.53 35.26
N TRP A 423 2.67 -2.28 34.21
CA TRP A 423 3.91 -2.19 33.41
C TRP A 423 3.74 -3.02 32.12
N PRO A 424 4.46 -2.69 31.02
CA PRO A 424 4.41 -3.48 29.78
C PRO A 424 5.19 -4.79 29.86
N VAL A 425 4.77 -5.82 29.11
CA VAL A 425 5.58 -7.02 28.83
C VAL A 425 6.61 -6.74 27.75
N MET A 426 6.18 -6.21 26.59
CA MET A 426 7.06 -5.83 25.49
C MET A 426 7.70 -4.46 25.75
N PRO A 427 9.03 -4.32 25.82
CA PRO A 427 9.66 -3.02 26.08
C PRO A 427 9.48 -2.00 24.96
N VAL A 428 9.51 -2.42 23.70
CA VAL A 428 9.38 -1.53 22.54
C VAL A 428 8.21 -1.97 21.66
N ARG A 429 7.21 -1.10 21.55
CA ARG A 429 5.85 -1.38 21.05
C ARG A 429 5.43 -0.33 20.03
N GLY A 430 4.97 -0.75 18.86
CA GLY A 430 4.67 0.21 17.82
C GLY A 430 4.13 -0.33 16.50
N PHE A 431 4.26 0.51 15.47
CA PHE A 431 3.84 0.21 14.10
C PHE A 431 4.72 0.90 13.06
N TYR A 432 4.62 0.42 11.82
CA TYR A 432 5.21 1.00 10.61
C TYR A 432 4.19 1.02 9.47
N ASN A 433 4.51 1.68 8.35
CA ASN A 433 3.66 1.99 7.17
C ASN A 433 2.77 3.24 7.28
N THR A 434 2.82 3.95 8.41
CA THR A 434 1.98 5.13 8.59
C THR A 434 2.59 6.37 7.92
N ALA A 435 1.73 7.21 7.33
CA ALA A 435 2.11 8.55 6.89
C ALA A 435 2.42 9.48 8.07
N VAL A 436 3.13 10.59 7.88
CA VAL A 436 3.19 11.65 8.91
C VAL A 436 1.79 12.23 9.11
N SER A 437 1.08 11.76 10.14
CA SER A 437 -0.36 11.89 10.30
C SER A 437 -0.75 12.50 11.66
N PRO A 438 -1.70 13.45 11.71
CA PRO A 438 -2.20 14.00 12.98
C PRO A 438 -2.97 12.98 13.83
N LEU A 439 -3.29 11.80 13.29
CA LEU A 439 -3.98 10.72 14.02
C LEU A 439 -3.04 9.94 14.95
N ILE A 440 -1.73 9.98 14.70
CA ILE A 440 -0.75 9.16 15.41
C ILE A 440 -0.70 9.49 16.90
N PRO A 441 -0.52 10.76 17.35
CA PRO A 441 -0.21 11.02 18.75
C PRO A 441 -1.29 10.52 19.69
N GLU A 442 -2.54 10.89 19.42
CA GLU A 442 -3.63 10.55 20.32
C GLU A 442 -3.88 9.03 20.44
N MET A 443 -3.87 8.32 19.31
CA MET A 443 -4.04 6.87 19.29
C MET A 443 -2.88 6.15 19.98
N ALA A 444 -1.64 6.52 19.64
CA ALA A 444 -0.46 5.81 20.12
C ALA A 444 -0.24 6.03 21.63
N ILE A 445 -0.54 7.23 22.13
CA ILE A 445 -0.54 7.54 23.57
C ILE A 445 -1.65 6.76 24.28
N TYR A 446 -2.87 6.70 23.72
CA TYR A 446 -3.97 5.93 24.31
C TYR A 446 -3.62 4.45 24.44
N ALA A 447 -3.00 3.86 23.41
CA ALA A 447 -2.57 2.46 23.37
C ALA A 447 -1.24 2.19 24.11
N LYS A 448 -0.66 3.20 24.79
CA LYS A 448 0.63 3.10 25.51
C LYS A 448 1.78 2.54 24.65
N MET A 449 1.84 2.91 23.38
CA MET A 449 2.95 2.58 22.46
C MET A 449 4.14 3.53 22.68
N ASN A 450 5.32 3.17 22.17
CA ASN A 450 6.54 3.98 22.36
C ASN A 450 7.52 3.98 21.17
N LEU A 451 7.19 3.34 20.05
CA LEU A 451 7.94 3.44 18.79
C LEU A 451 6.99 3.68 17.62
N VAL A 452 7.29 4.67 16.78
CA VAL A 452 6.56 4.92 15.54
C VAL A 452 7.54 5.06 14.37
N ILE A 453 7.32 4.25 13.33
CA ILE A 453 8.00 4.39 12.05
C ILE A 453 7.05 5.00 11.03
N MET A 454 7.30 6.26 10.66
CA MET A 454 6.57 6.96 9.62
C MET A 454 7.21 6.63 8.27
N GLN A 455 6.79 5.50 7.71
CA GLN A 455 7.38 4.91 6.53
C GLN A 455 6.96 5.64 5.24
N SER A 456 5.77 6.23 5.19
CA SER A 456 5.22 6.90 4.01
C SER A 456 4.94 8.38 4.29
N GLY A 457 4.67 9.17 3.25
CA GLY A 457 4.21 10.56 3.41
C GLY A 457 5.18 11.48 4.17
N SER A 458 6.47 11.13 4.20
CA SER A 458 7.57 11.96 4.71
C SER A 458 8.43 12.48 3.54
N ALA A 459 9.35 13.42 3.79
CA ALA A 459 10.29 13.89 2.77
C ALA A 459 11.18 12.78 2.19
N LEU A 460 11.34 11.70 2.94
CA LEU A 460 12.19 10.58 2.61
C LEU A 460 11.41 9.46 1.92
N SER A 461 10.08 9.59 1.84
CA SER A 461 9.14 8.60 1.34
C SER A 461 7.92 9.22 0.64
N GLY A 462 7.87 9.12 -0.69
CA GLY A 462 6.72 9.56 -1.48
C GLY A 462 7.04 10.64 -2.50
N GLY A 463 6.02 11.36 -2.95
CA GLY A 463 6.11 12.31 -4.08
C GLY A 463 6.77 13.66 -3.77
N LEU A 464 7.20 13.92 -2.53
CA LEU A 464 7.83 15.18 -2.10
C LEU A 464 9.23 14.89 -1.52
N GLY A 465 10.16 15.83 -1.69
CA GLY A 465 11.50 15.81 -1.07
C GLY A 465 11.53 16.57 0.26
N LEU A 466 12.74 16.77 0.82
CA LEU A 466 12.97 17.59 2.03
C LEU A 466 12.79 19.09 1.71
N THR A 467 11.53 19.53 1.67
CA THR A 467 11.21 20.97 1.57
C THR A 467 11.04 21.57 2.98
N PRO A 468 11.21 22.90 3.14
CA PRO A 468 11.03 23.57 4.44
C PRO A 468 9.74 23.24 5.18
N LEU A 469 8.62 23.12 4.46
CA LEU A 469 7.34 22.73 5.07
C LEU A 469 7.34 21.28 5.55
N VAL A 470 7.96 20.37 4.80
CA VAL A 470 8.09 18.97 5.25
C VAL A 470 8.97 18.88 6.47
N ASP A 471 10.11 19.58 6.50
CA ASP A 471 11.02 19.66 7.65
C ASP A 471 10.31 20.22 8.89
N LYS A 472 9.51 21.29 8.72
CA LYS A 472 8.72 21.87 9.81
C LYS A 472 7.67 20.88 10.34
N LYS A 473 6.97 20.18 9.44
CA LYS A 473 5.96 19.17 9.80
C LYS A 473 6.58 17.99 10.54
N MET A 474 7.69 17.46 10.02
CA MET A 474 8.45 16.36 10.64
C MET A 474 9.00 16.79 12.00
N SER A 475 9.59 17.98 12.11
CA SER A 475 10.11 18.50 13.37
C SER A 475 9.01 18.64 14.42
N ALA A 476 7.87 19.23 14.07
CA ALA A 476 6.74 19.39 15.00
C ALA A 476 6.22 18.03 15.51
N MET A 477 6.07 17.05 14.63
CA MET A 477 5.64 15.70 15.01
C MET A 477 6.68 14.99 15.89
N THR A 478 7.97 15.05 15.50
CA THR A 478 9.06 14.44 16.26
C THR A 478 9.16 15.04 17.65
N THR A 479 9.16 16.37 17.77
CA THR A 479 9.20 17.06 19.08
C THR A 479 8.02 16.64 19.94
N LEU A 480 6.81 16.68 19.40
CA LEU A 480 5.61 16.27 20.14
C LEU A 480 5.74 14.84 20.67
N LEU A 481 6.00 13.87 19.80
CA LEU A 481 6.06 12.46 20.23
C LEU A 481 7.23 12.18 21.17
N ARG A 482 8.39 12.83 20.98
CA ARG A 482 9.54 12.67 21.87
C ARG A 482 9.28 13.23 23.27
N ASP A 483 8.50 14.30 23.40
CA ASP A 483 8.07 14.79 24.71
C ASP A 483 7.29 13.71 25.47
N PHE A 484 6.53 12.86 24.76
CA PHE A 484 5.82 11.69 25.31
C PHE A 484 6.69 10.42 25.41
N GLY A 485 8.00 10.53 25.19
CA GLY A 485 8.98 9.44 25.32
C GLY A 485 9.03 8.46 24.15
N PHE A 486 8.43 8.79 23.01
CA PHE A 486 8.49 7.94 21.83
C PHE A 486 9.85 7.95 21.16
N GLN A 487 10.26 6.79 20.65
CA GLN A 487 11.20 6.68 19.55
C GLN A 487 10.47 7.00 18.25
N VAL A 488 11.01 7.94 17.47
CA VAL A 488 10.41 8.39 16.20
C VAL A 488 11.39 8.12 15.07
N MET A 489 10.93 7.45 14.02
CA MET A 489 11.74 7.15 12.85
C MET A 489 11.02 7.46 11.54
N TYR A 490 11.78 7.79 10.51
CA TYR A 490 11.27 8.04 9.16
C TYR A 490 11.84 7.06 8.15
N GLY A 491 10.99 6.53 7.27
CA GLY A 491 11.39 5.60 6.21
C GLY A 491 12.07 6.30 5.03
N ALA A 492 13.23 5.82 4.60
CA ALA A 492 14.10 6.48 3.62
C ALA A 492 14.00 5.98 2.17
N PHE A 493 12.80 5.59 1.71
CA PHE A 493 12.56 4.99 0.38
C PHE A 493 13.20 5.70 -0.81
N ASN A 494 13.02 7.03 -0.91
CA ASN A 494 13.52 7.83 -2.04
C ASN A 494 15.05 7.95 -2.09
N TYR A 495 15.75 7.50 -1.03
CA TYR A 495 17.20 7.60 -0.91
C TYR A 495 17.88 6.24 -0.88
N THR A 496 17.12 5.14 -0.80
CA THR A 496 17.66 3.80 -0.52
C THR A 496 17.24 2.75 -1.56
N MET A 497 16.03 2.83 -2.12
CA MET A 497 15.50 1.77 -3.00
C MET A 497 15.60 2.06 -4.50
N TYR A 498 14.89 3.07 -5.01
CA TYR A 498 14.75 3.29 -6.46
C TYR A 498 14.76 4.76 -6.90
N PRO A 499 15.52 5.08 -7.97
CA PRO A 499 16.65 4.32 -8.53
C PRO A 499 17.80 4.09 -7.52
N LYS A 500 18.67 3.13 -7.84
CA LYS A 500 19.68 2.61 -6.90
C LYS A 500 20.89 3.52 -6.84
N TYR A 501 21.15 4.06 -5.67
CA TYR A 501 22.37 4.83 -5.44
C TYR A 501 23.58 3.89 -5.37
N PRO A 502 24.71 4.23 -6.02
CA PRO A 502 25.98 3.52 -5.86
C PRO A 502 26.54 3.82 -4.47
N LEU A 503 26.55 2.84 -3.57
CA LEU A 503 27.09 3.00 -2.22
C LEU A 503 28.61 3.19 -2.21
N SER A 504 29.27 2.74 -3.28
CA SER A 504 30.71 2.93 -3.50
C SER A 504 31.10 4.36 -3.86
N SER A 505 30.12 5.24 -4.14
CA SER A 505 30.36 6.63 -4.51
C SER A 505 30.34 7.54 -3.27
N GLU A 506 31.38 8.36 -3.11
CA GLU A 506 31.41 9.38 -2.05
C GLU A 506 30.27 10.40 -2.21
N ARG A 507 29.80 10.66 -3.45
CA ARG A 507 28.63 11.52 -3.70
C ARG A 507 27.37 10.99 -3.01
N THR A 508 27.19 9.67 -3.00
CA THR A 508 26.07 9.02 -2.31
C THR A 508 26.23 9.15 -0.81
N PHE A 509 27.43 8.91 -0.28
CA PHE A 509 27.73 9.04 1.15
C PHE A 509 27.43 10.45 1.67
N GLU A 510 27.92 11.49 0.99
CA GLU A 510 27.66 12.88 1.39
C GLU A 510 26.18 13.26 1.29
N LEU A 511 25.46 12.79 0.25
CA LEU A 511 24.01 13.00 0.13
C LEU A 511 23.27 12.35 1.31
N HIS A 512 23.56 11.09 1.61
CA HIS A 512 22.93 10.37 2.73
C HIS A 512 23.27 11.02 4.06
N LYS A 513 24.53 11.42 4.27
CA LYS A 513 24.96 12.15 5.47
C LYS A 513 24.16 13.43 5.64
N GLU A 514 24.01 14.25 4.60
CA GLU A 514 23.26 15.50 4.65
C GLU A 514 21.77 15.25 4.97
N VAL A 515 21.14 14.36 4.21
CA VAL A 515 19.70 14.09 4.27
C VAL A 515 19.32 13.46 5.62
N PHE A 516 20.05 12.44 6.06
CA PHE A 516 19.77 11.75 7.32
C PHE A 516 20.30 12.52 8.54
N GLY A 517 21.34 13.33 8.37
CA GLY A 517 21.80 14.30 9.37
C GLY A 517 20.69 15.29 9.76
N LYS A 518 19.95 15.83 8.77
CA LYS A 518 18.77 16.69 9.05
C LYS A 518 17.72 15.99 9.92
N VAL A 519 17.52 14.69 9.73
CA VAL A 519 16.60 13.89 10.55
C VAL A 519 17.16 13.67 11.95
N GLY A 520 18.46 13.38 12.07
CA GLY A 520 19.17 13.29 13.34
C GLY A 520 19.12 14.60 14.14
N ALA A 521 19.24 15.75 13.48
CA ALA A 521 19.11 17.07 14.10
C ALA A 521 17.72 17.34 14.69
N MET A 522 16.66 16.76 14.12
CA MET A 522 15.30 16.78 14.71
C MET A 522 15.19 15.85 15.92
N GLY A 523 16.17 14.96 16.11
CA GLY A 523 16.18 13.94 17.15
C GLY A 523 15.42 12.67 16.80
N ALA A 524 15.14 12.43 15.52
CA ALA A 524 14.53 11.21 15.00
C ALA A 524 15.60 10.25 14.44
N GLY A 525 15.20 8.99 14.24
CA GLY A 525 16.00 7.98 13.57
C GLY A 525 15.58 7.71 12.13
N ILE A 526 16.31 6.82 11.47
CA ILE A 526 16.02 6.36 10.11
C ILE A 526 15.59 4.89 10.13
N TYR A 527 14.45 4.62 9.51
CA TYR A 527 14.17 3.29 8.98
C TYR A 527 14.75 3.23 7.57
N PHE A 528 15.74 2.37 7.36
CA PHE A 528 16.50 2.26 6.11
C PHE A 528 16.01 1.01 5.34
N PRO A 529 15.11 1.17 4.34
CA PRO A 529 14.53 0.04 3.62
C PRO A 529 15.40 -0.42 2.46
N TYR A 530 15.71 -1.72 2.44
CA TYR A 530 16.14 -2.46 1.25
C TYR A 530 15.16 -3.56 0.84
N ASP A 531 14.02 -3.67 1.53
CA ASP A 531 12.93 -4.56 1.15
C ASP A 531 12.51 -4.32 -0.30
N ASP A 532 12.46 -5.38 -1.11
CA ASP A 532 12.00 -5.37 -2.51
C ASP A 532 12.75 -4.43 -3.48
N GLY A 533 13.81 -3.73 -3.03
CA GLY A 533 14.43 -2.65 -3.79
C GLY A 533 15.93 -2.78 -4.09
N ARG A 534 16.66 -3.53 -3.28
CA ARG A 534 18.14 -3.55 -3.34
C ARG A 534 18.69 -4.12 -4.65
N TYR A 535 18.04 -5.14 -5.23
CA TYR A 535 18.55 -5.89 -6.39
C TYR A 535 17.88 -5.54 -7.72
N PRO A 536 18.58 -5.71 -8.87
CA PRO A 536 20.03 -5.91 -9.01
C PRO A 536 20.85 -4.75 -8.43
N LEU A 537 22.09 -4.94 -7.98
CA LEU A 537 22.89 -3.82 -7.45
C LEU A 537 23.20 -2.77 -8.54
N HIS A 538 23.65 -1.59 -8.14
CA HIS A 538 24.15 -0.60 -9.10
C HIS A 538 25.41 -1.13 -9.80
N PRO A 539 25.61 -0.92 -11.12
CA PRO A 539 26.77 -1.46 -11.84
C PRO A 539 28.13 -1.14 -11.20
N GLN A 540 28.33 0.09 -10.72
CA GLN A 540 29.56 0.48 -10.00
C GLN A 540 29.76 -0.33 -8.70
N ASP A 541 28.68 -0.65 -7.97
CA ASP A 541 28.79 -1.44 -6.74
C ASP A 541 29.13 -2.90 -7.06
N VAL A 542 28.64 -3.43 -8.18
CA VAL A 542 29.04 -4.76 -8.67
C VAL A 542 30.51 -4.76 -9.06
N GLU A 543 30.99 -3.73 -9.74
CA GLU A 543 32.40 -3.62 -10.17
C GLU A 543 33.37 -3.56 -8.98
N ILE A 544 32.99 -2.87 -7.89
CA ILE A 544 33.88 -2.63 -6.74
C ILE A 544 33.72 -3.69 -5.65
N ASN A 545 32.48 -4.07 -5.31
CA ASN A 545 32.17 -4.90 -4.15
C ASN A 545 31.59 -6.28 -4.51
N GLU A 546 31.26 -6.51 -5.79
CA GLU A 546 30.65 -7.73 -6.34
C GLU A 546 29.21 -7.99 -5.87
N ILE A 547 29.02 -8.11 -4.55
CA ILE A 547 27.75 -8.48 -3.90
C ILE A 547 27.37 -7.51 -2.77
N GLY A 548 26.12 -7.60 -2.30
CA GLY A 548 25.62 -6.74 -1.23
C GLY A 548 26.28 -7.01 0.13
N ALA A 549 26.55 -8.29 0.45
CA ALA A 549 27.13 -8.71 1.72
C ALA A 549 28.49 -8.07 2.02
N ASN A 550 29.26 -7.75 0.97
CA ASN A 550 30.60 -7.17 1.10
C ASN A 550 30.61 -5.68 1.49
N GLN A 551 29.48 -4.97 1.29
CA GLN A 551 29.42 -3.50 1.36
C GLN A 551 28.32 -2.95 2.29
N ASP A 552 27.11 -3.50 2.28
CA ASP A 552 25.93 -2.82 2.84
C ASP A 552 26.10 -2.54 4.34
N ALA A 553 26.52 -3.55 5.12
CA ALA A 553 26.77 -3.41 6.55
C ALA A 553 27.87 -2.38 6.87
N LYS A 554 28.97 -2.38 6.12
CA LYS A 554 30.10 -1.46 6.33
C LYS A 554 29.71 -0.02 6.00
N TYR A 555 28.97 0.17 4.90
CA TYR A 555 28.46 1.47 4.49
C TYR A 555 27.51 2.05 5.55
N LEU A 556 26.54 1.25 6.00
CA LEU A 556 25.57 1.66 7.02
C LEU A 556 26.25 1.98 8.35
N THR A 557 27.22 1.17 8.78
CA THR A 557 28.05 1.45 9.97
C THR A 557 28.76 2.79 9.87
N LYS A 558 29.48 3.05 8.76
CA LYS A 558 30.18 4.33 8.53
C LYS A 558 29.20 5.50 8.60
N LEU A 559 28.07 5.39 7.91
CA LEU A 559 27.05 6.44 7.84
C LEU A 559 26.41 6.72 9.21
N TYR A 560 26.00 5.66 9.91
CA TYR A 560 25.41 5.75 11.24
C TYR A 560 26.35 6.41 12.25
N GLN A 561 27.59 5.93 12.35
CA GLN A 561 28.58 6.46 13.28
C GLN A 561 28.90 7.93 12.99
N THR A 562 28.98 8.31 11.71
CA THR A 562 29.22 9.70 11.29
C THR A 562 28.09 10.61 11.74
N ILE A 563 26.84 10.24 11.50
CA ILE A 563 25.68 11.06 11.90
C ILE A 563 25.54 11.08 13.42
N LYS A 564 25.73 9.94 14.07
CA LYS A 564 25.59 9.81 15.53
C LYS A 564 26.62 10.63 16.30
N ALA A 565 27.82 10.80 15.76
CA ALA A 565 28.84 11.67 16.34
C ALA A 565 28.37 13.14 16.43
N GLU A 566 27.59 13.61 15.45
CA GLU A 566 27.02 14.96 15.43
C GLU A 566 25.65 15.02 16.16
N HIS A 567 24.91 13.91 16.18
CA HIS A 567 23.56 13.80 16.72
C HIS A 567 23.40 12.55 17.62
N PRO A 568 23.74 12.63 18.93
CA PRO A 568 23.81 11.46 19.82
C PRO A 568 22.51 10.66 19.98
N THR A 569 21.35 11.30 19.76
CA THR A 569 20.02 10.65 19.83
C THR A 569 19.62 9.97 18.52
N PHE A 570 20.44 10.05 17.48
CA PHE A 570 20.20 9.37 16.21
C PHE A 570 20.19 7.86 16.40
N SER A 571 19.24 7.21 15.73
CA SER A 571 19.02 5.76 15.77
C SER A 571 18.70 5.26 14.37
N MET A 572 18.92 3.97 14.13
CA MET A 572 18.67 3.36 12.83
C MET A 572 18.09 1.96 12.98
N ILE A 573 17.02 1.68 12.22
CA ILE A 573 16.55 0.32 11.94
C ILE A 573 16.84 0.05 10.46
N PHE A 574 17.65 -0.96 10.19
CA PHE A 574 17.91 -1.43 8.83
C PHE A 574 16.96 -2.57 8.48
N CYS A 575 16.22 -2.44 7.37
CA CYS A 575 15.48 -3.55 6.78
C CYS A 575 16.29 -4.14 5.62
N PRO A 576 16.96 -5.28 5.82
CA PRO A 576 17.78 -5.90 4.79
C PRO A 576 16.92 -6.40 3.62
N PRO A 577 17.50 -6.67 2.43
CA PRO A 577 16.76 -7.35 1.37
C PRO A 577 16.21 -8.70 1.85
N PHE A 578 16.97 -9.46 2.63
CA PHE A 578 16.52 -10.73 3.21
C PHE A 578 15.84 -10.55 4.57
N TYR A 579 14.80 -9.70 4.63
CA TYR A 579 14.03 -9.39 5.84
C TYR A 579 13.04 -10.51 6.27
N TRP A 580 13.14 -11.71 5.70
CA TRP A 580 12.32 -12.88 6.03
C TRP A 580 13.10 -14.19 5.93
N GLY A 581 12.58 -15.23 6.56
CA GLY A 581 13.15 -16.59 6.56
C GLY A 581 13.17 -17.20 7.96
N PRO A 582 13.36 -18.51 8.08
CA PRO A 582 13.97 -19.38 7.07
C PRO A 582 13.00 -20.07 6.09
N ASP A 583 11.70 -20.14 6.39
CA ASP A 583 10.75 -21.03 5.71
C ASP A 583 10.53 -20.69 4.23
N ALA A 584 10.25 -19.43 3.91
CA ALA A 584 10.06 -19.02 2.52
C ALA A 584 11.41 -18.93 1.79
N PRO A 585 11.50 -19.39 0.52
CA PRO A 585 12.72 -19.29 -0.27
C PRO A 585 13.10 -17.82 -0.50
N ALA A 586 14.39 -17.57 -0.67
CA ALA A 586 14.88 -16.26 -1.09
C ALA A 586 14.78 -16.16 -2.62
N SER A 587 14.30 -15.02 -3.13
CA SER A 587 14.11 -14.77 -4.57
C SER A 587 15.17 -13.84 -5.18
N TYR A 588 16.23 -13.53 -4.44
CA TYR A 588 17.31 -12.64 -4.87
C TYR A 588 18.54 -13.42 -5.33
N PRO A 589 19.41 -12.82 -6.17
CA PRO A 589 20.56 -13.52 -6.77
C PRO A 589 21.69 -13.87 -5.78
N GLU A 590 21.61 -13.40 -4.53
CA GLU A 590 22.64 -13.57 -3.52
C GLU A 590 22.21 -14.58 -2.44
N ASP A 591 23.19 -15.27 -1.84
CA ASP A 591 22.92 -16.20 -0.75
C ASP A 591 22.45 -15.47 0.52
N ARG A 592 21.24 -15.82 0.98
CA ARG A 592 20.61 -15.21 2.16
C ARG A 592 21.44 -15.37 3.42
N VAL A 593 22.00 -16.56 3.66
CA VAL A 593 22.71 -16.86 4.91
C VAL A 593 24.00 -16.05 4.98
N ASN A 594 24.76 -16.00 3.89
CA ASN A 594 25.97 -15.20 3.76
C ASN A 594 25.69 -13.71 4.00
N TYR A 595 24.63 -13.17 3.37
CA TYR A 595 24.26 -11.77 3.56
C TYR A 595 23.89 -11.46 5.02
N LEU A 596 23.05 -12.30 5.66
CA LEU A 596 22.65 -12.06 7.05
C LEU A 596 23.84 -12.15 8.02
N LYS A 597 24.78 -13.08 7.80
CA LYS A 597 26.03 -13.17 8.58
C LYS A 597 26.87 -11.91 8.48
N SER A 598 26.98 -11.33 7.29
CA SER A 598 27.78 -10.10 7.13
C SER A 598 27.19 -8.91 7.91
N LEU A 599 25.87 -8.89 8.15
CA LEU A 599 25.26 -7.94 9.07
C LEU A 599 25.74 -8.17 10.50
N GLY A 600 25.75 -9.43 10.97
CA GLY A 600 26.26 -9.77 12.29
C GLY A 600 27.74 -9.41 12.51
N GLU A 601 28.55 -9.55 11.47
CA GLU A 601 30.00 -9.31 11.53
C GLU A 601 30.41 -7.83 11.39
N HIS A 602 29.63 -7.03 10.67
CA HIS A 602 30.08 -5.69 10.23
C HIS A 602 29.12 -4.54 10.54
N LEU A 603 27.85 -4.83 10.85
CA LEU A 603 26.87 -3.79 11.16
C LEU A 603 27.04 -3.35 12.62
N ASP A 604 27.12 -2.05 12.87
CA ASP A 604 27.21 -1.47 14.22
C ASP A 604 26.16 -2.10 15.15
N PRO A 605 26.52 -2.52 16.38
CA PRO A 605 25.60 -3.23 17.28
C PRO A 605 24.40 -2.39 17.71
N GLU A 606 24.46 -1.06 17.61
CA GLU A 606 23.31 -0.19 17.89
C GLU A 606 22.35 -0.02 16.71
N ILE A 607 22.74 -0.44 15.50
CA ILE A 607 21.82 -0.49 14.36
C ILE A 607 20.96 -1.75 14.51
N LEU A 608 19.66 -1.55 14.62
CA LEU A 608 18.69 -2.64 14.75
C LEU A 608 18.38 -3.24 13.38
N VAL A 609 18.03 -4.53 13.33
CA VAL A 609 17.74 -5.24 12.07
C VAL A 609 16.30 -5.71 12.06
N PHE A 610 15.58 -5.34 11.00
CA PHE A 610 14.17 -5.67 10.80
C PHE A 610 14.00 -7.09 10.24
N TRP A 611 12.97 -7.78 10.72
CA TRP A 611 12.60 -9.13 10.29
C TRP A 611 11.10 -9.34 10.38
N THR A 612 10.52 -9.94 9.34
CA THR A 612 9.07 -10.17 9.24
C THR A 612 8.64 -11.56 9.71
N GLY A 613 9.59 -12.34 10.21
CA GLY A 613 9.35 -13.72 10.56
C GLY A 613 9.82 -14.71 9.48
N PRO A 614 9.38 -15.96 9.60
CA PRO A 614 9.74 -17.04 8.67
C PRO A 614 9.36 -16.79 7.21
N ARG A 615 8.42 -15.87 6.99
CA ARG A 615 7.86 -15.47 5.71
C ARG A 615 7.57 -13.96 5.74
N VAL A 616 7.49 -13.35 4.55
CA VAL A 616 7.07 -11.94 4.42
C VAL A 616 5.72 -11.68 5.09
N LYS A 617 4.78 -12.63 4.99
CA LYS A 617 3.49 -12.66 5.70
C LYS A 617 3.36 -14.02 6.37
N GLY A 618 3.83 -14.12 7.59
CA GLY A 618 3.82 -15.34 8.40
C GLY A 618 2.89 -15.23 9.60
N TYR A 619 2.41 -16.38 10.07
CA TYR A 619 1.47 -16.51 11.19
C TYR A 619 1.88 -17.64 12.15
N GLU A 620 3.12 -18.12 12.01
CA GLU A 620 3.68 -19.15 12.88
C GLU A 620 5.16 -18.85 13.06
N VAL A 621 5.48 -18.28 14.21
CA VAL A 621 6.84 -17.97 14.62
C VAL A 621 7.19 -18.88 15.78
N THR A 622 8.26 -19.65 15.63
CA THR A 622 8.77 -20.58 16.64
C THR A 622 10.13 -20.11 17.17
N ALA A 623 10.52 -20.57 18.35
CA ALA A 623 11.75 -20.13 19.01
C ALA A 623 13.02 -20.39 18.17
N ASP A 624 13.10 -21.55 17.51
CA ASP A 624 14.21 -21.93 16.64
C ASP A 624 14.34 -20.99 15.42
N LYS A 625 13.24 -20.47 14.89
CA LYS A 625 13.25 -19.53 13.76
C LYS A 625 13.74 -18.14 14.18
N VAL A 626 13.36 -17.69 15.38
CA VAL A 626 13.89 -16.45 15.97
C VAL A 626 15.38 -16.60 16.26
N GLU A 627 15.78 -17.70 16.89
CA GLU A 627 17.18 -18.02 17.20
C GLU A 627 18.02 -18.09 15.92
N TRP A 628 17.53 -18.76 14.86
CA TRP A 628 18.20 -18.82 13.57
C TRP A 628 18.52 -17.43 13.03
N PHE A 629 17.54 -16.53 13.01
CA PHE A 629 17.75 -15.18 12.49
C PHE A 629 18.68 -14.39 13.41
N ALA A 630 18.42 -14.38 14.72
CA ALA A 630 19.18 -13.64 15.72
C ALA A 630 20.67 -14.03 15.73
N ASN A 631 20.98 -15.32 15.61
CA ASN A 631 22.35 -15.83 15.54
C ASN A 631 23.09 -15.37 14.27
N LEU A 632 22.39 -15.25 13.13
CA LEU A 632 23.01 -14.76 11.89
C LEU A 632 23.34 -13.27 11.98
N ILE A 633 22.43 -12.46 12.53
CA ILE A 633 22.61 -10.99 12.64
C ILE A 633 23.32 -10.54 13.92
N GLY A 634 23.63 -11.47 14.82
CA GLY A 634 24.31 -11.23 16.09
C GLY A 634 23.54 -10.38 17.12
N ARG A 635 22.20 -10.26 16.99
CA ARG A 635 21.35 -9.42 17.86
C ARG A 635 19.88 -9.83 17.81
N LYS A 636 19.08 -9.36 18.78
CA LYS A 636 17.62 -9.55 18.76
C LYS A 636 17.00 -8.79 17.58
N PRO A 637 16.10 -9.41 16.80
CA PRO A 637 15.46 -8.74 15.67
C PRO A 637 14.41 -7.73 16.11
N VAL A 638 14.16 -6.73 15.28
CA VAL A 638 12.92 -5.96 15.27
C VAL A 638 11.90 -6.74 14.45
N TYR A 639 10.89 -7.31 15.11
CA TYR A 639 9.86 -8.10 14.46
C TYR A 639 8.79 -7.21 13.83
N GLY A 640 8.45 -7.50 12.57
CA GLY A 640 7.46 -6.78 11.77
C GLY A 640 6.33 -7.66 11.28
N GLN A 641 5.14 -7.56 11.86
CA GLN A 641 3.98 -8.31 11.40
C GLN A 641 3.35 -7.66 10.17
N ASN A 642 3.45 -8.33 9.02
CA ASN A 642 2.76 -7.95 7.80
C ASN A 642 1.44 -8.71 7.64
N GLY A 643 0.40 -7.98 7.23
CA GLY A 643 -0.84 -8.54 6.69
C GLY A 643 -1.50 -9.55 7.61
N TRP A 644 -2.19 -9.06 8.63
CA TRP A 644 -2.77 -9.82 9.75
C TRP A 644 -4.30 -9.89 9.76
N GLY A 645 -4.98 -9.26 8.77
CA GLY A 645 -6.44 -9.22 8.72
C GLY A 645 -7.06 -10.57 8.29
N PRO A 646 -8.13 -11.04 8.95
CA PRO A 646 -8.71 -12.37 8.68
C PRO A 646 -9.34 -12.48 7.29
N HIS A 647 -9.81 -11.37 6.70
CA HIS A 647 -10.54 -11.34 5.43
C HIS A 647 -9.62 -10.93 4.28
N ASN A 648 -8.88 -11.89 3.71
CA ASN A 648 -7.91 -11.61 2.64
C ASN A 648 -6.95 -10.45 2.99
N LEU A 649 -6.36 -10.48 4.20
CA LEU A 649 -5.47 -9.45 4.77
C LEU A 649 -6.16 -8.13 5.17
N ILE A 650 -7.49 -8.05 5.12
CA ILE A 650 -8.29 -6.91 5.61
C ILE A 650 -8.99 -7.31 6.91
N HIS A 651 -9.17 -6.34 7.79
CA HIS A 651 -9.89 -6.48 9.05
C HIS A 651 -11.08 -5.53 9.04
N TYR A 652 -12.30 -6.02 9.26
CA TYR A 652 -13.54 -5.25 9.14
C TYR A 652 -13.90 -4.53 10.45
N THR A 653 -12.88 -4.06 11.17
CA THR A 653 -12.96 -3.31 12.43
C THR A 653 -13.47 -4.09 13.65
N ALA A 654 -14.57 -4.83 13.54
CA ALA A 654 -15.18 -5.61 14.62
C ALA A 654 -14.84 -7.12 14.57
N ASP A 655 -13.67 -7.44 14.02
CA ASP A 655 -13.08 -8.78 14.08
C ASP A 655 -12.19 -8.94 15.32
N PRO A 656 -12.33 -10.03 16.08
CA PRO A 656 -11.35 -10.42 17.09
C PRO A 656 -10.07 -10.92 16.43
N ILE A 657 -8.91 -10.51 16.96
CA ILE A 657 -7.61 -11.05 16.52
C ILE A 657 -7.04 -11.97 17.59
N HIS A 658 -7.36 -13.26 17.47
CA HIS A 658 -6.78 -14.31 18.30
C HIS A 658 -5.29 -14.55 17.99
N GLY A 659 -4.93 -14.27 16.74
CA GLY A 659 -3.61 -14.48 16.20
C GLY A 659 -2.44 -13.84 16.93
N TRP A 660 -2.64 -12.73 17.66
CA TRP A 660 -1.55 -12.13 18.43
C TRP A 660 -0.90 -13.14 19.39
N VAL A 661 -1.71 -14.02 19.99
CA VAL A 661 -1.23 -15.12 20.83
C VAL A 661 -0.87 -16.32 19.96
N ASP A 662 -1.77 -16.76 19.08
CA ASP A 662 -1.62 -18.04 18.36
C ASP A 662 -0.43 -18.07 17.39
N TRP A 663 0.03 -16.91 16.91
CA TRP A 663 1.12 -16.83 15.94
C TRP A 663 2.52 -16.91 16.57
N HIS A 664 2.61 -16.81 17.89
CA HIS A 664 3.88 -16.70 18.61
C HIS A 664 3.97 -17.73 19.73
N TYR A 665 5.18 -18.20 20.01
CA TYR A 665 5.43 -19.09 21.15
C TYR A 665 5.45 -18.32 22.48
N PRO A 666 5.13 -18.97 23.61
CA PRO A 666 5.29 -18.36 24.93
C PRO A 666 6.75 -17.91 25.17
N GLY A 667 6.96 -16.64 25.49
CA GLY A 667 8.30 -16.07 25.67
C GLY A 667 8.82 -15.27 24.47
N PHE A 668 8.09 -15.25 23.36
CA PHE A 668 8.51 -14.57 22.14
C PHE A 668 8.80 -13.06 22.32
N GLN A 669 8.00 -12.34 23.10
CA GLN A 669 8.19 -10.91 23.35
C GLN A 669 9.54 -10.61 24.04
N GLN A 670 10.14 -11.58 24.73
CA GLN A 670 11.43 -11.44 25.38
C GLN A 670 12.61 -11.72 24.42
N ASP A 671 12.38 -12.42 23.31
CA ASP A 671 13.43 -12.83 22.38
C ASP A 671 13.62 -11.86 21.20
N VAL A 672 12.67 -10.94 21.02
CA VAL A 672 12.76 -9.85 20.03
C VAL A 672 13.04 -8.50 20.70
N TYR A 673 13.60 -7.54 19.95
CA TYR A 673 13.90 -6.21 20.46
C TYR A 673 12.65 -5.31 20.48
N ALA A 674 11.89 -5.34 19.37
CA ALA A 674 10.67 -4.58 19.18
C ALA A 674 9.66 -5.41 18.40
N TYR A 675 8.38 -5.15 18.61
CA TYR A 675 7.30 -5.71 17.81
C TYR A 675 6.52 -4.58 17.16
N LEU A 676 6.50 -4.59 15.83
CA LEU A 676 5.86 -3.59 15.01
C LEU A 676 4.81 -4.24 14.11
N SER A 677 3.64 -3.61 14.00
CA SER A 677 2.64 -4.00 13.01
C SER A 677 2.73 -3.12 11.76
N ASN A 678 2.65 -3.73 10.58
CA ASN A 678 2.44 -3.00 9.34
C ASN A 678 0.99 -2.53 9.27
N SER A 679 0.74 -1.23 9.24
CA SER A 679 -0.63 -0.73 9.30
C SER A 679 -0.82 0.65 8.67
N ASN A 680 -2.07 0.93 8.32
CA ASN A 680 -2.54 2.27 7.97
C ASN A 680 -3.38 2.83 9.12
N ILE A 681 -2.81 3.77 9.90
CA ILE A 681 -3.49 4.37 11.05
C ILE A 681 -4.86 4.95 10.70
N GLY A 682 -5.03 5.50 9.49
CA GLY A 682 -6.26 6.15 9.05
C GLY A 682 -7.41 5.19 8.80
N MET A 683 -7.18 3.88 8.85
CA MET A 683 -8.19 2.83 8.67
C MET A 683 -8.15 1.74 9.75
N GLN A 684 -7.03 1.61 10.47
CA GLN A 684 -6.73 0.46 11.34
C GLN A 684 -6.37 0.86 12.77
N ALA A 685 -6.48 2.13 13.16
CA ALA A 685 -6.15 2.58 14.52
C ALA A 685 -6.80 1.76 15.67
N PRO A 686 -8.10 1.40 15.64
CA PRO A 686 -8.71 0.59 16.69
C PRO A 686 -8.09 -0.80 16.76
N VAL A 687 -7.78 -1.36 15.59
CA VAL A 687 -7.23 -2.70 15.47
C VAL A 687 -5.78 -2.75 15.93
N LEU A 688 -4.99 -1.74 15.55
CA LEU A 688 -3.64 -1.54 16.07
C LEU A 688 -3.62 -1.42 17.59
N ALA A 689 -4.63 -0.81 18.22
CA ALA A 689 -4.65 -0.75 19.68
C ALA A 689 -4.74 -2.15 20.32
N THR A 690 -5.34 -3.16 19.66
CA THR A 690 -5.43 -4.55 20.19
C THR A 690 -4.05 -5.22 20.31
N ILE A 691 -3.11 -4.88 19.44
CA ILE A 691 -1.74 -5.37 19.58
C ILE A 691 -1.03 -4.76 20.79
N GLY A 692 -1.34 -3.50 21.10
CA GLY A 692 -0.85 -2.83 22.30
C GLY A 692 -1.36 -3.50 23.58
N ASP A 693 -2.57 -4.08 23.54
CA ASP A 693 -3.13 -4.84 24.67
C ASP A 693 -2.36 -6.14 24.93
N TRP A 694 -2.13 -6.94 23.89
CA TRP A 694 -1.33 -8.15 23.98
C TRP A 694 0.14 -7.89 24.36
N GLN A 695 0.75 -6.86 23.77
CA GLN A 695 2.13 -6.46 24.07
C GLN A 695 2.29 -5.90 25.49
N TRP A 696 1.20 -5.41 26.09
CA TRP A 696 1.23 -4.87 27.44
C TRP A 696 0.96 -5.95 28.48
N ASN A 697 -0.04 -6.81 28.28
CA ASN A 697 -0.38 -7.92 29.16
C ASN A 697 -0.78 -9.16 28.36
N GLU A 698 0.24 -9.93 27.95
CA GLU A 698 0.06 -11.19 27.21
C GLU A 698 -0.74 -12.24 27.97
N ARG A 699 -0.52 -12.36 29.29
CA ARG A 699 -1.14 -13.39 30.13
C ARG A 699 -2.66 -13.30 30.14
N ASP A 700 -3.18 -12.08 30.25
CA ASP A 700 -4.62 -11.83 30.37
C ASP A 700 -5.19 -11.21 29.08
N PHE A 701 -4.50 -11.36 27.95
CA PHE A 701 -5.03 -10.89 26.67
C PHE A 701 -6.27 -11.71 26.28
N ASP A 702 -7.33 -11.00 25.89
CA ASP A 702 -8.56 -11.59 25.36
C ASP A 702 -8.99 -10.81 24.11
N ALA A 703 -9.01 -11.49 22.96
CA ALA A 703 -9.20 -10.86 21.66
C ALA A 703 -10.58 -10.19 21.54
N GLU A 704 -11.63 -10.83 22.06
CA GLU A 704 -13.01 -10.35 22.00
C GLU A 704 -13.20 -9.08 22.83
N ARG A 705 -12.75 -9.12 24.09
CA ARG A 705 -12.72 -7.96 24.99
C ARG A 705 -11.92 -6.83 24.37
N SER A 706 -10.73 -7.14 23.83
CA SER A 706 -9.82 -6.13 23.28
C SER A 706 -10.45 -5.42 22.08
N THR A 707 -10.95 -6.18 21.10
CA THR A 707 -11.64 -5.61 19.92
C THR A 707 -12.89 -4.83 20.32
N ARG A 708 -13.73 -5.36 21.22
CA ARG A 708 -14.92 -4.63 21.70
C ARG A 708 -14.55 -3.31 22.38
N ALA A 709 -13.54 -3.34 23.26
CA ALA A 709 -13.07 -2.16 23.97
C ALA A 709 -12.53 -1.09 23.00
N THR A 710 -11.70 -1.48 22.03
CA THR A 710 -11.15 -0.52 21.06
C THR A 710 -12.25 0.04 20.17
N VAL A 711 -13.14 -0.78 19.61
CA VAL A 711 -14.28 -0.26 18.83
C VAL A 711 -15.11 0.74 19.64
N ALA A 712 -15.33 0.49 20.94
CA ALA A 712 -16.04 1.42 21.80
C ALA A 712 -15.30 2.74 22.05
N VAL A 713 -13.98 2.68 22.23
CA VAL A 713 -13.12 3.86 22.42
C VAL A 713 -13.19 4.82 21.23
N TYR A 714 -13.19 4.28 20.01
CA TYR A 714 -13.15 5.08 18.79
C TYR A 714 -14.52 5.45 18.23
N TYR A 715 -15.55 4.62 18.46
CA TYR A 715 -16.84 4.78 17.77
C TYR A 715 -18.07 4.79 18.70
N GLY A 716 -17.87 4.52 20.00
CA GLY A 716 -18.94 4.49 21.00
C GLY A 716 -19.35 3.07 21.41
N LYS A 717 -19.91 2.97 22.62
CA LYS A 717 -20.20 1.76 23.38
C LYS A 717 -20.84 0.61 22.59
N ASP A 718 -21.83 0.92 21.75
CA ASP A 718 -22.66 -0.09 21.09
C ASP A 718 -22.17 -0.41 19.66
N MET A 719 -21.14 0.29 19.16
CA MET A 719 -20.71 0.17 17.76
C MET A 719 -20.24 -1.25 17.41
N TYR A 720 -19.57 -1.93 18.34
CA TYR A 720 -19.14 -3.32 18.12
C TYR A 720 -20.35 -4.22 17.84
N ASP A 721 -21.39 -4.16 18.67
CA ASP A 721 -22.59 -5.00 18.52
C ASP A 721 -23.40 -4.64 17.27
N ILE A 722 -23.35 -3.38 16.83
CA ILE A 722 -23.96 -2.93 15.58
C ILE A 722 -23.23 -3.51 14.36
N MET A 723 -21.90 -3.51 14.37
CA MET A 723 -21.06 -3.97 13.25
C MET A 723 -20.95 -5.50 13.18
N ARG A 724 -20.96 -6.19 14.33
CA ARG A 724 -20.64 -7.62 14.43
C ARG A 724 -21.49 -8.53 13.53
N PRO A 725 -22.83 -8.37 13.44
CA PRO A 725 -23.64 -9.21 12.55
C PRO A 725 -23.23 -9.13 11.08
N ALA A 726 -22.85 -7.94 10.61
CA ALA A 726 -22.38 -7.75 9.25
C ALA A 726 -21.00 -8.36 9.03
N VAL A 727 -20.08 -8.21 9.99
CA VAL A 727 -18.75 -8.83 9.91
C VAL A 727 -18.86 -10.36 9.80
N GLU A 728 -19.70 -10.99 10.61
CA GLU A 728 -19.96 -12.44 10.54
C GLU A 728 -20.60 -12.86 9.21
N ALA A 729 -21.57 -12.08 8.70
CA ALA A 729 -22.19 -12.34 7.40
C ALA A 729 -21.17 -12.19 6.25
N LEU A 730 -20.34 -11.14 6.28
CA LEU A 730 -19.32 -10.85 5.27
C LEU A 730 -18.21 -11.91 5.23
N SER A 731 -17.86 -12.51 6.37
CA SER A 731 -16.88 -13.60 6.40
C SER A 731 -17.25 -14.75 5.46
N LYS A 732 -18.56 -15.01 5.29
CA LYS A 732 -19.10 -16.10 4.44
C LYS A 732 -18.75 -15.95 2.95
N ILE A 733 -18.40 -14.74 2.52
CA ILE A 733 -18.05 -14.42 1.13
C ILE A 733 -16.55 -14.18 0.94
N ASP A 734 -15.69 -14.60 1.86
CA ASP A 734 -14.22 -14.48 1.71
C ASP A 734 -13.66 -15.18 0.47
N LYS A 735 -14.39 -16.17 -0.08
CA LYS A 735 -14.10 -16.79 -1.38
C LYS A 735 -14.22 -15.81 -2.56
N TYR A 736 -15.06 -14.77 -2.42
CA TYR A 736 -15.25 -13.69 -3.39
C TYR A 736 -14.37 -12.48 -3.10
N ARG A 737 -13.05 -12.72 -3.13
CA ARG A 737 -12.01 -11.75 -2.77
C ARG A 737 -12.26 -10.37 -3.39
N TYR A 738 -12.45 -9.35 -2.53
CA TYR A 738 -12.69 -7.95 -2.89
C TYR A 738 -13.84 -7.75 -3.90
N GLY A 739 -14.89 -8.58 -3.78
CA GLY A 739 -16.07 -8.60 -4.64
C GLY A 739 -15.84 -9.23 -6.01
N SER A 740 -14.74 -9.96 -6.22
CA SER A 740 -14.53 -10.77 -7.43
C SER A 740 -15.32 -12.07 -7.34
N ILE A 741 -16.11 -12.38 -8.37
CA ILE A 741 -17.01 -13.54 -8.37
C ILE A 741 -16.49 -14.72 -9.21
N THR A 742 -17.10 -15.89 -9.00
CA THR A 742 -17.00 -17.08 -9.84
C THR A 742 -18.35 -17.39 -10.48
N HIS A 743 -18.43 -18.41 -11.35
CA HIS A 743 -19.70 -18.92 -11.91
C HIS A 743 -20.70 -19.31 -10.79
N GLU A 744 -20.19 -19.89 -9.70
CA GLU A 744 -20.98 -20.28 -8.53
C GLU A 744 -21.83 -19.14 -7.96
N ALA A 745 -21.33 -17.90 -8.02
CA ALA A 745 -22.01 -16.73 -7.48
C ALA A 745 -23.39 -16.49 -8.11
N VAL A 746 -23.62 -16.94 -9.35
CA VAL A 746 -24.92 -16.84 -10.03
C VAL A 746 -25.97 -17.71 -9.34
N GLY A 747 -25.58 -18.90 -8.84
CA GLY A 747 -26.44 -19.77 -8.04
C GLY A 747 -26.60 -19.29 -6.59
N GLU A 748 -25.68 -18.48 -6.09
CA GLU A 748 -25.66 -17.96 -4.72
C GLU A 748 -26.31 -16.58 -4.56
N ILE A 749 -26.97 -16.05 -5.60
CA ILE A 749 -27.64 -14.74 -5.54
C ILE A 749 -28.52 -14.59 -4.27
N PRO A 750 -29.37 -15.55 -3.88
CA PRO A 750 -30.19 -15.39 -2.66
C PRO A 750 -29.35 -15.23 -1.38
N MET A 751 -28.25 -15.98 -1.25
CA MET A 751 -27.32 -15.83 -0.12
C MET A 751 -26.62 -14.47 -0.16
N LEU A 752 -26.18 -14.03 -1.33
CA LEU A 752 -25.54 -12.72 -1.52
C LEU A 752 -26.52 -11.57 -1.19
N GLU A 753 -27.80 -11.70 -1.53
CA GLU A 753 -28.86 -10.75 -1.16
C GLU A 753 -29.04 -10.67 0.35
N GLU A 754 -29.06 -11.80 1.05
CA GLU A 754 -29.15 -11.83 2.52
C GLU A 754 -27.94 -11.17 3.18
N ILE A 755 -26.72 -11.53 2.74
CA ILE A 755 -25.48 -10.97 3.28
C ILE A 755 -25.39 -9.46 3.02
N GLU A 756 -25.69 -9.02 1.79
CA GLU A 756 -25.70 -7.61 1.43
C GLU A 756 -26.72 -6.83 2.25
N LYS A 757 -27.91 -7.40 2.46
CA LYS A 757 -28.94 -6.80 3.31
C LYS A 757 -28.46 -6.63 4.76
N ILE A 758 -27.90 -7.67 5.38
CA ILE A 758 -27.37 -7.59 6.75
C ILE A 758 -26.26 -6.53 6.82
N ALA A 759 -25.35 -6.52 5.84
CA ALA A 759 -24.24 -5.59 5.77
C ALA A 759 -24.71 -4.13 5.64
N GLN A 760 -25.67 -3.85 4.76
CA GLN A 760 -26.26 -2.51 4.59
C GLN A 760 -27.05 -2.08 5.83
N ASP A 761 -27.84 -2.98 6.43
CA ASP A 761 -28.65 -2.68 7.61
C ASP A 761 -27.72 -2.31 8.80
N SER A 762 -26.62 -3.04 9.00
CA SER A 762 -25.62 -2.69 10.02
C SER A 762 -24.88 -1.39 9.70
N LEU A 763 -24.52 -1.12 8.44
CA LEU A 763 -23.89 0.15 8.06
C LEU A 763 -24.82 1.35 8.30
N ALA A 764 -26.10 1.21 7.95
CA ALA A 764 -27.10 2.23 8.22
C ALA A 764 -27.26 2.48 9.72
N LYS A 765 -27.32 1.42 10.54
CA LYS A 765 -27.34 1.53 12.02
C LYS A 765 -26.08 2.18 12.57
N ALA A 766 -24.90 1.83 12.06
CA ALA A 766 -23.63 2.40 12.49
C ALA A 766 -23.56 3.91 12.21
N LYS A 767 -23.98 4.33 11.00
CA LYS A 767 -24.07 5.76 10.64
C LYS A 767 -25.12 6.49 11.50
N ALA A 768 -26.28 5.88 11.73
CA ALA A 768 -27.31 6.46 12.60
C ALA A 768 -26.85 6.60 14.06
N TYR A 769 -26.01 5.69 14.54
CA TYR A 769 -25.47 5.71 15.89
C TYR A 769 -24.39 6.78 16.07
N ASN A 770 -23.38 6.83 15.19
CA ASN A 770 -22.26 7.76 15.33
C ASN A 770 -21.50 8.03 14.01
N GLU A 771 -22.16 8.68 13.04
CA GLU A 771 -21.54 9.09 11.78
C GLU A 771 -20.33 10.02 11.98
N GLU A 772 -20.36 10.88 12.99
CA GLU A 772 -19.28 11.83 13.25
C GLU A 772 -17.97 11.11 13.62
N ALA A 773 -18.02 10.08 14.47
CA ALA A 773 -16.85 9.27 14.78
C ALA A 773 -16.31 8.48 13.57
N LEU A 774 -17.21 7.93 12.74
CA LEU A 774 -16.84 7.26 11.48
C LEU A 774 -16.15 8.23 10.50
N ASN A 775 -16.56 9.51 10.49
CA ASN A 775 -15.93 10.55 9.68
C ASN A 775 -14.58 11.02 10.24
N ARG A 776 -14.43 11.10 11.58
CA ARG A 776 -13.14 11.43 12.24
C ARG A 776 -12.08 10.37 11.94
N LEU A 777 -12.48 9.09 11.94
CA LEU A 777 -11.60 7.96 11.67
C LEU A 777 -12.32 6.92 10.80
N PRO A 778 -12.18 7.01 9.47
CA PRO A 778 -12.65 5.99 8.56
C PRO A 778 -12.09 4.61 8.92
N CYS A 779 -12.82 3.55 8.56
CA CYS A 779 -12.38 2.17 8.78
C CYS A 779 -12.81 1.26 7.65
N TYR A 780 -12.28 0.04 7.62
CA TYR A 780 -12.53 -0.90 6.51
C TYR A 780 -13.95 -1.46 6.48
N PHE A 781 -14.78 -1.21 7.49
CA PHE A 781 -16.15 -1.72 7.55
C PHE A 781 -17.00 -1.28 6.34
N GLU A 782 -17.01 0.02 5.99
CA GLU A 782 -17.77 0.51 4.82
C GLU A 782 -17.24 -0.07 3.51
N GLN A 783 -15.92 -0.23 3.38
CA GLN A 783 -15.32 -0.87 2.21
C GLN A 783 -15.75 -2.34 2.10
N ALA A 784 -15.86 -3.04 3.24
CA ALA A 784 -16.31 -4.42 3.30
C ALA A 784 -17.76 -4.59 2.83
N VAL A 785 -18.66 -3.71 3.28
CA VAL A 785 -20.05 -3.67 2.77
C VAL A 785 -20.06 -3.44 1.26
N GLY A 786 -19.22 -2.53 0.76
CA GLY A 786 -19.06 -2.30 -0.68
C GLY A 786 -18.62 -3.54 -1.48
N PHE A 787 -17.83 -4.45 -0.88
CA PHE A 787 -17.47 -5.71 -1.52
C PHE A 787 -18.66 -6.66 -1.67
N ALA A 788 -19.56 -6.73 -0.68
CA ALA A 788 -20.78 -7.52 -0.79
C ALA A 788 -21.71 -7.00 -1.89
N THR A 789 -21.95 -5.68 -1.93
CA THR A 789 -22.74 -5.05 -3.00
C THR A 789 -22.12 -5.30 -4.37
N LYS A 790 -20.79 -5.20 -4.48
CA LYS A 790 -20.08 -5.49 -5.72
C LYS A 790 -20.22 -6.97 -6.13
N ALA A 791 -20.10 -7.91 -5.19
CA ALA A 791 -20.27 -9.33 -5.46
C ALA A 791 -21.68 -9.63 -5.99
N LEU A 792 -22.72 -9.13 -5.30
CA LEU A 792 -24.12 -9.30 -5.71
C LEU A 792 -24.40 -8.72 -7.10
N ASN A 793 -23.96 -7.48 -7.35
CA ASN A 793 -24.15 -6.83 -8.66
C ASN A 793 -23.42 -7.58 -9.77
N SER A 794 -22.20 -8.06 -9.49
CA SER A 794 -21.43 -8.86 -10.44
C SER A 794 -22.11 -10.19 -10.72
N ALA A 795 -22.74 -10.81 -9.72
CA ALA A 795 -23.46 -12.07 -9.89
C ALA A 795 -24.71 -11.89 -10.77
N ARG A 796 -25.49 -10.82 -10.54
CA ARG A 796 -26.68 -10.48 -11.34
C ARG A 796 -26.38 -10.14 -12.79
N THR A 797 -25.19 -9.59 -13.05
CA THR A 797 -24.72 -9.19 -14.38
C THR A 797 -23.59 -10.09 -14.90
N ALA A 798 -23.52 -11.31 -14.36
CA ALA A 798 -22.41 -12.21 -14.63
C ALA A 798 -22.23 -12.41 -16.14
N PRO A 799 -20.99 -12.31 -16.65
CA PRO A 799 -20.72 -12.62 -18.05
C PRO A 799 -20.92 -14.13 -18.27
N ASP A 800 -21.06 -14.53 -19.53
CA ASP A 800 -20.84 -15.91 -19.90
C ASP A 800 -19.36 -16.26 -19.63
N PHE A 801 -19.12 -16.99 -18.54
CA PHE A 801 -17.77 -17.36 -18.12
C PHE A 801 -17.07 -18.27 -19.13
N TYR A 802 -17.80 -19.09 -19.89
CA TYR A 802 -17.22 -19.92 -20.95
C TYR A 802 -16.74 -19.06 -22.11
N GLN A 803 -17.52 -18.03 -22.49
CA GLN A 803 -17.05 -17.08 -23.52
C GLN A 803 -15.89 -16.22 -23.03
N ARG A 804 -15.96 -15.75 -21.78
CA ARG A 804 -14.91 -14.92 -21.17
C ARG A 804 -13.55 -15.63 -21.14
N TYR A 805 -13.55 -16.93 -20.84
CA TYR A 805 -12.34 -17.73 -20.70
C TYR A 805 -12.13 -18.70 -21.86
N LYS A 806 -12.74 -18.46 -23.03
CA LYS A 806 -12.71 -19.39 -24.18
C LYS A 806 -11.29 -19.79 -24.58
N SER A 807 -10.37 -18.83 -24.67
CA SER A 807 -8.97 -19.12 -25.04
C SER A 807 -8.27 -19.97 -23.99
N GLN A 808 -8.44 -19.63 -22.70
CA GLN A 808 -7.83 -20.38 -21.60
C GLN A 808 -8.41 -21.79 -21.46
N ILE A 809 -9.70 -21.97 -21.74
CA ILE A 809 -10.34 -23.29 -21.77
C ILE A 809 -9.74 -24.17 -22.87
N GLU A 810 -9.51 -23.61 -24.07
CA GLU A 810 -8.87 -24.36 -25.15
C GLU A 810 -7.41 -24.69 -24.83
N GLU A 811 -6.67 -23.77 -24.20
CA GLU A 811 -5.31 -24.05 -23.69
C GLU A 811 -5.30 -25.21 -22.70
N VAL A 812 -6.26 -25.25 -21.76
CA VAL A 812 -6.41 -26.37 -20.80
C VAL A 812 -6.73 -27.67 -21.53
N ARG A 813 -7.58 -27.64 -22.57
CA ARG A 813 -7.90 -28.82 -23.38
C ARG A 813 -6.68 -29.37 -24.09
N LEU A 814 -5.90 -28.51 -24.74
CA LEU A 814 -4.65 -28.87 -25.40
C LEU A 814 -3.63 -29.43 -24.39
N GLN A 815 -3.59 -28.86 -23.19
CA GLN A 815 -2.74 -29.36 -22.12
C GLN A 815 -3.15 -30.76 -21.66
N ALA A 816 -4.45 -31.03 -21.48
CA ALA A 816 -4.94 -32.36 -21.12
C ALA A 816 -4.66 -33.42 -22.22
N VAL A 817 -4.69 -33.01 -23.50
CA VAL A 817 -4.25 -33.87 -24.63
C VAL A 817 -2.76 -34.17 -24.50
N ALA A 818 -1.93 -33.15 -24.24
CA ALA A 818 -0.49 -33.32 -24.10
C ALA A 818 -0.10 -34.17 -22.87
N ASP A 819 -0.77 -33.97 -21.74
CA ASP A 819 -0.46 -34.62 -20.46
C ASP A 819 -0.95 -36.09 -20.44
N LEU A 820 -2.15 -36.38 -20.94
CA LEU A 820 -2.85 -37.67 -20.72
C LEU A 820 -3.56 -38.25 -21.96
N GLY A 821 -3.43 -37.59 -23.11
CA GLY A 821 -4.13 -37.98 -24.34
C GLY A 821 -5.64 -37.88 -24.22
N TYR A 822 -6.16 -36.79 -23.62
CA TYR A 822 -7.60 -36.52 -23.49
C TYR A 822 -8.35 -36.74 -24.81
N ASP A 823 -9.36 -37.63 -24.78
CA ASP A 823 -10.17 -38.00 -25.94
C ASP A 823 -11.63 -38.22 -25.53
N PRO A 824 -12.54 -37.27 -25.83
CA PRO A 824 -13.94 -37.39 -25.44
C PRO A 824 -14.65 -38.57 -26.11
N GLU A 825 -14.17 -39.06 -27.26
CA GLU A 825 -14.75 -40.23 -27.95
C GLU A 825 -14.50 -41.54 -27.17
N ARG A 826 -13.56 -41.54 -26.23
CA ARG A 826 -13.32 -42.66 -25.28
C ARG A 826 -14.19 -42.58 -24.02
N GLY A 827 -15.01 -41.53 -23.90
CA GLY A 827 -15.76 -41.23 -22.68
C GLY A 827 -14.95 -40.46 -21.63
N ASP A 828 -13.78 -39.89 -21.99
CA ASP A 828 -13.04 -39.00 -21.09
C ASP A 828 -13.86 -37.73 -20.80
N ILE A 829 -13.94 -37.32 -19.53
CA ILE A 829 -14.64 -36.11 -19.10
C ILE A 829 -13.63 -35.11 -18.55
N LEU A 830 -13.52 -33.95 -19.19
CA LEU A 830 -12.65 -32.86 -18.75
C LEU A 830 -13.44 -31.79 -17.98
N LYS A 831 -12.92 -31.39 -16.82
CA LYS A 831 -13.40 -30.27 -16.01
C LYS A 831 -12.28 -29.26 -15.80
N HIS A 832 -12.43 -28.08 -16.40
CA HIS A 832 -11.53 -26.93 -16.21
C HIS A 832 -12.08 -25.99 -15.13
N ALA A 833 -11.30 -24.97 -14.73
CA ALA A 833 -11.64 -24.06 -13.63
C ALA A 833 -13.05 -23.44 -13.69
N VAL A 834 -13.60 -23.14 -14.88
CA VAL A 834 -14.97 -22.60 -15.02
C VAL A 834 -16.07 -23.64 -14.68
N ASN A 835 -15.77 -24.95 -14.73
CA ASN A 835 -16.70 -26.00 -14.29
C ASN A 835 -16.65 -26.26 -12.78
N LEU A 836 -15.65 -25.72 -12.07
CA LEU A 836 -15.40 -26.01 -10.66
C LEU A 836 -16.06 -24.96 -9.75
N GLN A 837 -16.47 -25.41 -8.56
CA GLN A 837 -17.10 -24.59 -7.52
C GLN A 837 -16.42 -24.79 -6.16
N GLY A 838 -16.51 -23.81 -5.26
CA GLY A 838 -15.98 -23.85 -3.90
C GLY A 838 -14.60 -23.22 -3.70
N GLY A 839 -13.85 -22.98 -4.78
CA GLY A 839 -12.54 -22.33 -4.76
C GLY A 839 -12.60 -20.80 -4.92
N GLN A 840 -11.43 -20.18 -5.05
CA GLN A 840 -11.31 -18.76 -5.40
C GLN A 840 -11.47 -18.52 -6.92
N ALA A 841 -11.58 -17.26 -7.32
CA ALA A 841 -11.74 -16.90 -8.74
C ALA A 841 -10.63 -17.48 -9.64
N PRO A 842 -10.99 -18.06 -10.81
CA PRO A 842 -10.00 -18.57 -11.76
C PRO A 842 -9.01 -17.52 -12.21
N MET A 843 -7.74 -17.89 -12.30
CA MET A 843 -6.66 -17.01 -12.71
C MET A 843 -5.61 -17.75 -13.52
N VAL A 844 -4.73 -17.01 -14.19
CA VAL A 844 -3.50 -17.56 -14.76
C VAL A 844 -2.40 -17.43 -13.70
N TYR A 845 -1.77 -18.54 -13.35
CA TYR A 845 -0.70 -18.59 -12.36
C TYR A 845 0.59 -19.07 -13.02
N GLY A 846 1.69 -18.36 -12.80
CA GLY A 846 3.00 -18.66 -13.38
C GLY A 846 4.16 -18.18 -12.52
N PHE A 847 3.98 -18.16 -11.20
CA PHE A 847 5.07 -17.86 -10.28
C PHE A 847 5.88 -19.14 -10.06
N GLN A 848 7.18 -19.09 -10.37
CA GLN A 848 8.13 -20.22 -10.31
C GLN A 848 7.81 -21.45 -11.19
N SER A 849 6.70 -21.42 -11.93
CA SER A 849 6.25 -22.47 -12.86
C SER A 849 5.76 -21.85 -14.18
N PRO A 850 5.68 -22.63 -15.28
CA PRO A 850 5.02 -22.19 -16.51
C PRO A 850 3.59 -21.70 -16.25
N ALA A 851 3.15 -20.65 -16.95
CA ALA A 851 1.83 -20.08 -16.71
C ALA A 851 0.71 -21.05 -17.13
N ARG A 852 -0.21 -21.42 -16.22
CA ARG A 852 -1.46 -22.13 -16.57
C ARG A 852 -2.68 -21.49 -15.93
N PHE A 853 -3.82 -21.63 -16.60
CA PHE A 853 -5.12 -21.22 -16.09
C PHE A 853 -5.70 -22.26 -15.13
N GLY A 854 -6.24 -21.83 -13.99
CA GLY A 854 -6.78 -22.77 -13.02
C GLY A 854 -7.51 -22.09 -11.86
N MET A 855 -7.87 -22.88 -10.86
CA MET A 855 -8.60 -22.45 -9.67
C MET A 855 -7.80 -22.75 -8.39
N PRO A 856 -7.49 -21.74 -7.55
CA PRO A 856 -6.90 -21.98 -6.24
C PRO A 856 -7.96 -22.34 -5.20
N PHE A 857 -7.62 -23.24 -4.29
CA PHE A 857 -8.28 -23.39 -2.99
C PHE A 857 -7.26 -23.51 -1.84
N ARG A 858 -7.70 -23.23 -0.62
CA ARG A 858 -6.90 -22.98 0.58
C ARG A 858 -6.96 -24.15 1.56
N GLY A 859 -6.19 -24.05 2.65
CA GLY A 859 -6.27 -24.97 3.78
C GLY A 859 -7.68 -25.09 4.36
N LYS A 860 -7.94 -26.22 5.05
CA LYS A 860 -9.26 -26.66 5.51
C LYS A 860 -10.02 -25.64 6.37
N ASP A 861 -9.31 -24.75 7.06
CA ASP A 861 -9.88 -23.77 8.00
C ASP A 861 -10.52 -22.56 7.31
N PHE A 862 -10.45 -22.47 5.98
CA PHE A 862 -11.00 -21.36 5.20
C PHE A 862 -12.19 -21.77 4.33
N ILE A 863 -13.02 -20.81 3.92
CA ILE A 863 -14.22 -21.08 3.10
C ILE A 863 -13.86 -21.60 1.71
N ALA A 864 -12.84 -21.01 1.08
CA ALA A 864 -12.39 -21.41 -0.25
C ALA A 864 -11.45 -22.61 -0.18
N ASN A 865 -11.84 -23.72 0.46
CA ASN A 865 -10.99 -24.87 0.79
C ASN A 865 -11.21 -26.11 -0.09
N LYS A 866 -12.03 -26.02 -1.13
CA LYS A 866 -12.37 -27.17 -1.98
C LYS A 866 -12.61 -26.80 -3.42
N VAL A 867 -12.59 -27.81 -4.28
CA VAL A 867 -13.19 -27.76 -5.61
C VAL A 867 -14.23 -28.87 -5.75
N SER A 868 -15.33 -28.56 -6.41
CA SER A 868 -16.42 -29.51 -6.64
C SER A 868 -16.95 -29.42 -8.07
N CYS A 869 -17.41 -30.55 -8.59
CA CYS A 869 -18.05 -30.65 -9.89
C CYS A 869 -19.00 -31.86 -9.93
N SER A 870 -19.83 -31.93 -10.99
CA SER A 870 -20.65 -33.09 -11.29
C SER A 870 -20.23 -33.74 -12.60
N PHE A 871 -20.46 -35.05 -12.71
CA PHE A 871 -20.25 -35.80 -13.94
C PHE A 871 -21.28 -36.93 -14.07
N GLU A 872 -21.52 -37.37 -15.29
CA GLU A 872 -22.41 -38.50 -15.57
C GLU A 872 -21.59 -39.71 -16.01
N CYS A 873 -22.01 -40.89 -15.58
CA CYS A 873 -21.54 -42.15 -16.13
C CYS A 873 -22.48 -42.53 -17.28
N ASP A 874 -22.00 -42.46 -18.52
CA ASP A 874 -22.75 -42.89 -19.71
C ASP A 874 -21.85 -43.73 -20.63
N PRO A 875 -22.22 -45.00 -20.93
CA PRO A 875 -23.42 -45.72 -20.47
C PRO A 875 -23.43 -46.03 -18.96
N PHE A 876 -24.63 -46.17 -18.37
CA PHE A 876 -24.82 -46.64 -16.98
C PHE A 876 -25.58 -47.99 -16.94
N PRO A 877 -25.11 -48.99 -16.17
CA PRO A 877 -23.94 -48.95 -15.29
C PRO A 877 -22.63 -48.83 -16.09
N PRO A 878 -21.60 -48.16 -15.54
CA PRO A 878 -20.32 -48.03 -16.23
C PRO A 878 -19.65 -49.40 -16.40
N SER A 879 -18.76 -49.53 -17.38
CA SER A 879 -18.03 -50.79 -17.65
C SER A 879 -16.93 -51.09 -16.63
N GLY A 880 -16.51 -50.10 -15.84
CA GLY A 880 -15.41 -50.19 -14.88
C GLY A 880 -15.41 -49.05 -13.86
N SER A 881 -14.38 -49.02 -13.00
CA SER A 881 -14.08 -47.87 -12.14
C SER A 881 -13.71 -46.67 -13.01
N TYR A 882 -13.91 -45.46 -12.48
CA TYR A 882 -13.35 -44.27 -13.11
C TYR A 882 -12.02 -43.92 -12.45
N THR A 883 -10.99 -43.67 -13.26
CA THR A 883 -9.77 -43.02 -12.79
C THR A 883 -9.96 -41.50 -12.81
N LEU A 884 -9.81 -40.87 -11.65
CA LEU A 884 -9.72 -39.43 -11.48
C LEU A 884 -8.27 -38.97 -11.66
N TYR A 885 -8.00 -38.16 -12.67
CA TYR A 885 -6.75 -37.44 -12.85
C TYR A 885 -6.90 -35.99 -12.40
N LEU A 886 -6.05 -35.57 -11.47
CA LEU A 886 -5.97 -34.21 -10.94
C LEU A 886 -4.69 -33.56 -11.47
N SER A 887 -4.82 -32.56 -12.34
CA SER A 887 -3.70 -31.74 -12.79
C SER A 887 -3.62 -30.47 -11.97
N GLY A 888 -2.45 -30.22 -11.37
CA GLY A 888 -2.27 -29.05 -10.55
C GLY A 888 -0.87 -28.92 -9.96
N GLN A 889 -0.76 -27.97 -9.06
CA GLN A 889 0.40 -27.76 -8.21
C GLN A 889 -0.08 -27.33 -6.82
N TYR A 890 0.79 -27.40 -5.83
CA TYR A 890 0.50 -26.84 -4.51
C TYR A 890 1.67 -26.02 -4.00
N GLU A 891 1.44 -25.29 -2.93
CA GLU A 891 2.48 -24.71 -2.10
C GLU A 891 2.21 -25.12 -0.65
N THR A 892 3.27 -25.36 0.10
CA THR A 892 3.19 -25.71 1.51
C THR A 892 4.22 -24.94 2.32
N ILE A 893 4.16 -25.04 3.64
CA ILE A 893 5.24 -24.49 4.47
C ILE A 893 6.45 -25.42 4.37
N LYS A 894 7.64 -24.86 4.11
CA LYS A 894 8.86 -25.66 3.99
C LYS A 894 9.10 -26.43 5.30
N GLY A 895 9.22 -27.75 5.21
CA GLY A 895 9.38 -28.63 6.37
C GLY A 895 8.08 -29.20 6.92
N GLU A 896 6.92 -28.74 6.45
CA GLU A 896 5.63 -29.36 6.76
C GLU A 896 5.35 -30.58 5.88
N PRO A 897 4.44 -31.47 6.32
CA PRO A 897 3.96 -32.58 5.50
C PRO A 897 3.42 -32.13 4.14
N GLU A 898 3.44 -33.05 3.18
CA GLU A 898 2.81 -32.84 1.87
C GLU A 898 1.34 -32.41 2.03
N PHE A 899 0.84 -31.57 1.10
CA PHE A 899 -0.55 -31.12 1.12
C PHE A 899 -1.50 -32.31 1.01
N GLN A 900 -2.39 -32.44 1.99
CA GLN A 900 -3.35 -33.53 2.11
C GLN A 900 -4.70 -33.09 1.54
N ILE A 901 -5.35 -34.00 0.83
CA ILE A 901 -6.70 -33.81 0.29
C ILE A 901 -7.62 -34.93 0.78
N ARG A 902 -8.91 -34.59 0.86
CA ARG A 902 -9.99 -35.56 0.95
C ARG A 902 -10.78 -35.54 -0.37
N ILE A 903 -11.04 -36.72 -0.92
CA ILE A 903 -11.91 -36.90 -2.07
C ILE A 903 -13.22 -37.51 -1.58
N VAL A 904 -14.33 -36.82 -1.86
CA VAL A 904 -15.68 -37.23 -1.49
C VAL A 904 -16.49 -37.45 -2.77
N LEU A 905 -17.02 -38.66 -2.92
CA LEU A 905 -17.88 -39.06 -4.03
C LEU A 905 -19.29 -39.29 -3.49
N ASN A 906 -20.28 -38.57 -4.01
CA ASN A 906 -21.69 -38.72 -3.63
C ASN A 906 -21.96 -38.57 -2.12
N GLY A 907 -21.16 -37.76 -1.42
CA GLY A 907 -21.24 -37.53 0.02
C GLY A 907 -20.44 -38.51 0.88
N GLU A 908 -19.77 -39.50 0.28
CA GLU A 908 -18.94 -40.47 0.99
C GLU A 908 -17.44 -40.23 0.74
N GLU A 909 -16.64 -40.33 1.80
CA GLU A 909 -15.17 -40.31 1.68
C GLU A 909 -14.71 -41.55 0.90
N VAL A 910 -13.89 -41.32 -0.12
CA VAL A 910 -13.26 -42.38 -0.93
C VAL A 910 -11.73 -42.31 -0.91
N TYR A 911 -11.17 -41.18 -0.48
CA TYR A 911 -9.74 -41.01 -0.28
C TYR A 911 -9.46 -39.93 0.76
N LEU A 912 -8.49 -40.19 1.63
CA LEU A 912 -7.89 -39.20 2.53
C LEU A 912 -6.39 -39.47 2.56
N GLY A 913 -5.60 -38.50 2.10
CA GLY A 913 -4.15 -38.66 2.02
C GLY A 913 -3.47 -37.58 1.18
N PRO A 914 -2.21 -37.80 0.78
CA PRO A 914 -1.45 -36.83 0.02
C PRO A 914 -2.09 -36.50 -1.33
N CYS A 915 -1.95 -35.26 -1.80
CA CYS A 915 -2.43 -34.86 -3.12
C CYS A 915 -1.62 -35.44 -4.28
N ASN A 916 -0.41 -35.97 -4.01
CA ASN A 916 0.51 -36.55 -4.99
C ASN A 916 0.94 -35.59 -6.12
N LEU A 917 0.72 -34.28 -5.95
CA LEU A 917 1.18 -33.20 -6.84
C LEU A 917 2.61 -32.77 -6.44
N VAL A 918 3.10 -31.63 -6.95
CA VAL A 918 4.43 -31.09 -6.59
C VAL A 918 4.36 -29.61 -6.21
N VAL A 919 5.36 -29.18 -5.45
CA VAL A 919 5.52 -27.78 -5.02
C VAL A 919 6.06 -26.94 -6.18
N SER A 920 5.42 -25.82 -6.48
CA SER A 920 5.86 -24.83 -7.48
C SER A 920 6.11 -25.37 -8.90
N ASP A 921 5.48 -26.49 -9.28
CA ASP A 921 5.55 -27.05 -10.62
C ASP A 921 4.29 -27.89 -10.94
N TRP A 922 4.03 -28.18 -12.21
CA TRP A 922 2.81 -28.87 -12.64
C TRP A 922 2.97 -30.38 -12.69
N LYS A 923 2.04 -31.11 -12.06
CA LYS A 923 1.97 -32.57 -12.12
C LYS A 923 0.53 -33.03 -12.26
N VAL A 924 0.36 -34.23 -12.83
CA VAL A 924 -0.89 -34.98 -12.79
C VAL A 924 -0.79 -36.08 -11.73
N ALA A 925 -1.73 -36.09 -10.79
CA ALA A 925 -1.98 -37.17 -9.86
C ALA A 925 -3.18 -38.00 -10.32
N SER A 926 -3.26 -39.27 -9.90
CA SER A 926 -4.35 -40.18 -10.27
C SER A 926 -4.92 -40.89 -9.04
N PHE A 927 -6.24 -41.08 -9.01
CA PHE A 927 -6.98 -41.72 -7.92
C PHE A 927 -8.09 -42.59 -8.50
N GLU A 928 -8.25 -43.81 -8.01
CA GLU A 928 -9.33 -44.70 -8.43
C GLU A 928 -10.63 -44.37 -7.68
N LEU A 929 -11.72 -44.18 -8.41
CA LEU A 929 -13.06 -44.01 -7.84
C LEU A 929 -13.74 -45.37 -7.68
N PRO A 930 -14.24 -45.73 -6.48
CA PRO A 930 -14.82 -47.05 -6.25
C PRO A 930 -16.08 -47.27 -7.10
N PHE A 931 -16.06 -48.34 -7.90
CA PHE A 931 -17.13 -48.68 -8.85
C PHE A 931 -18.51 -48.78 -8.18
N GLU A 932 -18.56 -49.40 -7.00
CA GLU A 932 -19.78 -49.62 -6.23
C GLU A 932 -20.42 -48.34 -5.69
N LYS A 933 -19.68 -47.23 -5.69
CA LYS A 933 -20.14 -45.91 -5.22
C LYS A 933 -20.59 -44.99 -6.36
N LEU A 934 -20.39 -45.39 -7.62
CA LEU A 934 -20.79 -44.64 -8.80
C LEU A 934 -22.31 -44.73 -9.03
N LYS A 935 -22.91 -43.58 -9.34
CA LYS A 935 -24.31 -43.42 -9.75
C LYS A 935 -24.35 -42.93 -11.20
N ARG A 936 -25.53 -42.89 -11.82
CA ARG A 936 -25.68 -42.29 -13.16
C ARG A 936 -25.22 -40.84 -13.18
N GLY A 937 -25.61 -40.06 -12.18
CA GLY A 937 -25.11 -38.70 -11.94
C GLY A 937 -24.34 -38.67 -10.62
N ASN A 938 -23.11 -38.16 -10.66
CA ASN A 938 -22.19 -38.14 -9.54
C ASN A 938 -21.85 -36.71 -9.12
N SER A 939 -21.68 -36.52 -7.81
CA SER A 939 -21.05 -35.33 -7.23
C SER A 939 -19.65 -35.69 -6.76
N LEU A 940 -18.66 -34.91 -7.19
CA LEU A 940 -17.26 -35.05 -6.80
C LEU A 940 -16.81 -33.79 -6.05
N VAL A 941 -16.20 -33.98 -4.89
CA VAL A 941 -15.57 -32.90 -4.11
C VAL A 941 -14.14 -33.32 -3.80
N ILE A 942 -13.20 -32.40 -4.04
CA ILE A 942 -11.81 -32.49 -3.59
C ILE A 942 -11.59 -31.32 -2.63
N GLU A 943 -11.45 -31.62 -1.34
CA GLU A 943 -11.27 -30.61 -0.30
C GLU A 943 -9.91 -30.74 0.38
N SER A 944 -9.41 -29.63 0.91
CA SER A 944 -8.18 -29.64 1.70
C SER A 944 -8.40 -30.37 3.02
N ALA A 945 -7.47 -31.26 3.38
CA ALA A 945 -7.36 -31.85 4.70
C ALA A 945 -6.22 -31.22 5.53
N THR A 946 -5.42 -30.33 4.92
CA THR A 946 -4.31 -29.61 5.57
C THR A 946 -4.84 -28.34 6.25
N PRO A 947 -4.48 -28.08 7.53
CA PRO A 947 -4.75 -26.80 8.19
C PRO A 947 -4.25 -25.60 7.37
N GLY A 948 -4.99 -24.51 7.39
CA GLY A 948 -4.62 -23.29 6.70
C GLY A 948 -3.97 -22.28 7.63
N SER A 949 -2.80 -21.75 7.27
CA SER A 949 -2.19 -20.65 8.04
C SER A 949 -2.79 -19.28 7.68
N THR A 950 -3.19 -19.07 6.42
CA THR A 950 -3.74 -17.79 5.93
C THR A 950 -4.59 -17.94 4.67
N GLN A 951 -5.61 -17.10 4.51
CA GLN A 951 -6.46 -17.06 3.31
C GLN A 951 -5.72 -16.63 2.02
N SER A 952 -4.51 -16.05 2.15
CA SER A 952 -3.73 -15.50 1.04
C SER A 952 -2.35 -16.14 0.88
N GLY A 953 -1.93 -17.01 1.81
CA GLY A 953 -0.63 -17.68 1.83
C GLY A 953 -0.77 -19.20 1.69
N PRO A 954 0.36 -19.93 1.72
CA PRO A 954 0.34 -21.39 1.81
C PRO A 954 -0.11 -21.87 3.20
N PRO A 955 -0.63 -23.10 3.32
CA PRO A 955 -0.78 -24.07 2.25
C PRO A 955 -1.96 -23.75 1.32
N TRP A 956 -1.76 -23.95 0.01
CA TRP A 956 -2.81 -23.85 -1.01
C TRP A 956 -2.57 -24.84 -2.14
N LEU A 957 -3.64 -25.24 -2.84
CA LEU A 957 -3.59 -26.09 -4.02
C LEU A 957 -4.23 -25.35 -5.20
N PHE A 958 -3.60 -25.45 -6.37
CA PHE A 958 -4.07 -24.82 -7.60
C PHE A 958 -4.37 -25.87 -8.66
N VAL A 959 -5.65 -26.00 -9.01
CA VAL A 959 -6.15 -27.01 -9.95
C VAL A 959 -6.20 -26.42 -11.35
N ASN A 960 -5.46 -27.02 -12.28
CA ASN A 960 -5.51 -26.68 -13.70
C ASN A 960 -6.74 -27.35 -14.35
N TYR A 961 -6.86 -28.68 -14.20
CA TYR A 961 -8.02 -29.45 -14.63
C TYR A 961 -8.21 -30.73 -13.80
N ILE A 962 -9.42 -31.26 -13.87
CA ILE A 962 -9.79 -32.62 -13.47
C ILE A 962 -10.18 -33.39 -14.74
N MET A 963 -9.63 -34.58 -14.96
CA MET A 963 -10.05 -35.48 -16.02
C MET A 963 -10.52 -36.80 -15.42
N LEU A 964 -11.68 -37.29 -15.84
CA LEU A 964 -12.25 -38.56 -15.42
C LEU A 964 -12.23 -39.52 -16.61
N ARG A 965 -11.69 -40.72 -16.41
CA ARG A 965 -11.58 -41.75 -17.45
C ARG A 965 -12.27 -43.05 -16.99
N PRO A 966 -13.22 -43.60 -17.77
CA PRO A 966 -13.91 -44.86 -17.45
C PRO A 966 -13.06 -46.13 -17.64
#